data_AF-A0A228II91-F1
#
_entry.id   AF-A0A228II91-F1
#
_cell.length_a   1.000
_cell.length_b   1.000
_cell.length_c   1.000
_cell.angle_alpha   90.00
_cell.angle_beta   90.00
_cell.angle_gamma   90.00
#
_symmetry.space_group_name_H-M   'P 1'
#
loop_
_entity.id
_entity.type
_entity.pdbx_description
1 polymer ?
#
loop_
_entity_poly.entity_id
_entity_poly.type
_entity_poly.pdbx_seq_one_letter_code
_entity_poly.pdbx_strand_id
1 'polypeptide(L)'
;MTLIHGSKGGGGGSSPVEADDTLSSTAYAQILDLLGEGPIAGFPDSRPPAQCVYFDDTPLQNADGSYNFNVKQLDYRLGYVDQPHIAGFESSVAETQVGVALTAQQPWSHTFTNVDLNAARITLSVSSLSKTDTNTGNISGYRVAYQIQISKDGGSFSTVIDTAFDGKASSTYTRSHRVELSGAKSQYTVRVVRLTPDSTTQYVQDRTSVVSYAEVIDAKLSYPYSALVALQIDAEQFSSMPTRAYDVLGLLVKYPSNYNPKTRVYTGTWDGTFSFGWTDNPAWIFYDLVLNKRYGLGRYVDATMLDRYALYQIGRYCDVLVSDGKGGQEPRFTCNCYIASRADAIKVIQDLASVFRGIAYWSAGSVIASADMPSDPVYVYTAANVIKGEFKYVGSSLRTRYTTALVTYNDPGNAYKQTVEYVEDADGINRYGINKAEITAFGCTSRSQAQRVGQWSLLTSRYETNAVTFSVGMDGTLAQPGQVIAVADPARARRRIGGRLLSVQDASHVTLDQAPPDIAAGDTLTVIMPTGLAQKRAITAVTNGLVQTADAFPTLPLAGAVWMVESSKVQAQLFRVTSVSEKEGITFEISATQHEPGKYAAVDSGAAIDPAPINGLPLNTQQAPGNIRVSQFVVIDQGITRTNMTIAWDSAPNAIAYIAEFRKDNGDWITAGRTGGLSIDVSNIYTGRYAARVRAVNALDIVSPYAFSTETVLQGKTGAPPLVASLSASTNQVFSVALDWTFPNGAGDTAYTEICYSHTPDFTKAVQQGRYSYPTNTTKLLGLAAGYDVYFWARLVDTTGNIGAWYPASTQAGIRGMSSSEATEILSYLTGKIGETQLGKDVLEPIKDIPGIKQGVSDNAKAIAKEALDRAVAVTGEAQARADAITSEAKSRADAIAQEVKDRTAAIAKEATDRANAVAEEARQRGAAVTTEQQQRQAADDSLGQRIDTVSASVGDAASAIKQEATARANGDTALGQRIDTVVAQVGDASSSIQQEQTARIDADGALGKRIDSVSADVGKNSAAIQTEAKARADADGALSSRIDSVVATANGNTAAISSEATARANADTALGKRVDAVTVDVEANKSAITTEQQARADADTALGKRVDTVTATTKDNAAAITQEQTARANGDSANAQSITGLQAQVGNALMLKVAAVGASANPPAPDGLFNAVSGKQIAGSLRSWNVATVAANNTVVLLGRWDVFGSAANASAMADALNGLTNAVSVIVWTF
;
A
#
# COMPACT_ATOMS: atom_id res chain seq x y z
N MET A 1 66.33 -14.87 -0.49
CA MET A 1 67.28 -15.94 -0.13
C MET A 1 68.68 -15.32 -0.15
N THR A 2 69.53 -15.60 0.83
CA THR A 2 70.84 -14.94 1.00
C THR A 2 71.94 -15.67 0.21
N LEU A 3 73.11 -15.02 0.07
CA LEU A 3 74.40 -15.40 -0.54
C LEU A 3 74.65 -14.86 -1.97
N ILE A 4 75.89 -14.55 -2.38
CA ILE A 4 77.10 -13.99 -1.73
C ILE A 4 78.07 -13.63 -2.89
N HIS A 5 79.01 -12.69 -2.71
CA HIS A 5 79.98 -12.36 -3.77
C HIS A 5 81.07 -13.42 -3.94
N GLY A 6 81.46 -13.70 -5.19
CA GLY A 6 82.71 -14.36 -5.56
C GLY A 6 83.43 -13.54 -6.64
N SER A 7 84.76 -13.40 -6.55
CA SER A 7 85.50 -12.39 -7.30
C SER A 7 86.46 -12.96 -8.36
N LYS A 8 86.38 -12.40 -9.58
CA LYS A 8 87.56 -12.02 -10.37
C LYS A 8 87.17 -11.05 -11.49
N GLY A 9 88.11 -10.19 -11.88
CA GLY A 9 87.87 -9.17 -12.91
C GLY A 9 87.92 -9.74 -14.32
N GLY A 10 86.99 -9.28 -15.16
CA GLY A 10 87.05 -9.32 -16.61
C GLY A 10 86.54 -7.98 -17.14
N GLY A 11 87.21 -7.42 -18.15
CA GLY A 11 86.83 -6.12 -18.73
C GLY A 11 85.56 -6.25 -19.56
N GLY A 12 84.39 -6.05 -18.95
CA GLY A 12 83.11 -5.95 -19.64
C GLY A 12 82.86 -4.51 -20.08
N GLY A 13 82.75 -4.27 -21.39
CA GLY A 13 82.14 -3.04 -21.88
C GLY A 13 80.65 -3.02 -21.52
N SER A 14 80.13 -1.90 -21.05
CA SER A 14 78.69 -1.73 -20.84
C SER A 14 77.97 -1.78 -22.19
N SER A 15 77.03 -2.71 -22.35
CA SER A 15 76.02 -2.59 -23.39
C SER A 15 75.28 -1.26 -23.21
N PRO A 16 75.02 -0.48 -24.28
CA PRO A 16 74.22 0.74 -24.19
C PRO A 16 72.87 0.47 -23.55
N VAL A 17 72.48 1.34 -22.62
CA VAL A 17 71.18 1.29 -21.94
C VAL A 17 70.26 2.34 -22.57
N GLU A 18 69.10 1.90 -23.02
CA GLU A 18 68.00 2.77 -23.42
C GLU A 18 67.10 3.02 -22.20
N ALA A 19 66.78 4.27 -21.92
CA ALA A 19 65.79 4.63 -20.90
C ALA A 19 64.37 4.29 -21.34
N ASP A 20 63.47 4.05 -20.39
CA ASP A 20 62.04 3.89 -20.67
C ASP A 20 61.43 5.16 -21.30
N ASP A 21 60.33 5.00 -22.04
CA ASP A 21 59.56 6.13 -22.54
C ASP A 21 58.81 6.81 -21.40
N THR A 22 58.95 8.14 -21.29
CA THR A 22 58.41 8.95 -20.18
C THR A 22 57.38 9.98 -20.65
N LEU A 23 56.89 9.86 -21.88
CA LEU A 23 55.87 10.73 -22.48
C LEU A 23 54.69 9.88 -22.99
N SER A 24 53.76 9.59 -22.08
CA SER A 24 52.47 8.96 -22.40
C SER A 24 51.40 10.01 -22.75
N SER A 25 50.54 9.68 -23.72
CA SER A 25 49.64 10.62 -24.39
C SER A 25 48.32 10.77 -23.64
N THR A 26 48.36 11.53 -22.54
CA THR A 26 47.22 11.77 -21.64
C THR A 26 45.95 12.24 -22.34
N ALA A 27 45.09 11.28 -22.66
CA ALA A 27 43.74 11.51 -23.15
C ALA A 27 42.82 11.68 -21.94
N TYR A 28 42.03 12.75 -21.91
CA TYR A 28 41.05 12.97 -20.85
C TYR A 28 39.66 12.53 -21.30
N ALA A 29 39.06 11.60 -20.57
CA ALA A 29 37.64 11.31 -20.73
C ALA A 29 36.81 12.45 -20.11
N GLN A 30 35.80 12.92 -20.82
CA GLN A 30 34.86 13.94 -20.36
C GLN A 30 33.49 13.30 -20.20
N ILE A 31 32.95 13.36 -18.99
CA ILE A 31 31.70 12.69 -18.60
C ILE A 31 30.76 13.72 -18.00
N LEU A 32 29.50 13.72 -18.44
CA LEU A 32 28.42 14.55 -17.90
C LEU A 32 27.29 13.62 -17.45
N ASP A 33 27.14 13.44 -16.13
CA ASP A 33 26.10 12.60 -15.54
C ASP A 33 24.91 13.45 -15.06
N LEU A 34 23.69 12.97 -15.31
CA LEU A 34 22.44 13.54 -14.80
C LEU A 34 22.11 12.92 -13.43
N LEU A 35 22.12 13.73 -12.37
CA LEU A 35 21.71 13.32 -11.02
C LEU A 35 20.19 13.33 -10.84
N GLY A 36 19.49 14.25 -11.50
CA GLY A 36 18.05 14.40 -11.34
C GLY A 36 17.42 15.52 -12.14
N GLU A 37 16.09 15.46 -12.24
CA GLU A 37 15.25 16.46 -12.89
C GLU A 37 14.64 17.37 -11.82
N GLY A 38 15.09 18.62 -11.75
CA GLY A 38 14.69 19.61 -10.74
C GLY A 38 15.84 20.07 -9.83
N PRO A 39 15.63 21.13 -9.02
CA PRO A 39 16.62 21.58 -8.05
C PRO A 39 16.86 20.53 -6.97
N ILE A 40 18.12 20.23 -6.65
CA ILE A 40 18.54 19.38 -5.53
C ILE A 40 19.28 20.21 -4.47
N ALA A 41 19.37 19.70 -3.24
CA ALA A 41 20.23 20.30 -2.22
C ALA A 41 21.73 20.08 -2.55
N GLY A 42 22.08 18.97 -3.19
CA GLY A 42 23.45 18.69 -3.63
C GLY A 42 24.28 17.98 -2.59
N PHE A 43 25.58 18.26 -2.55
CA PHE A 43 26.50 17.59 -1.63
C PHE A 43 26.22 17.98 -0.17
N PRO A 44 26.27 17.05 0.80
CA PRO A 44 25.98 17.36 2.20
C PRO A 44 26.94 18.40 2.81
N ASP A 45 26.40 19.36 3.58
CA ASP A 45 27.14 20.44 4.27
C ASP A 45 28.40 19.98 5.05
N SER A 46 28.45 18.70 5.44
CA SER A 46 29.52 18.09 6.24
C SER A 46 30.69 17.49 5.45
N ARG A 47 30.64 17.44 4.11
CA ARG A 47 31.70 16.88 3.26
C ARG A 47 31.94 17.73 2.00
N PRO A 48 33.19 17.93 1.56
CA PRO A 48 33.47 18.52 0.26
C PRO A 48 32.99 17.58 -0.87
N PRO A 49 32.55 18.10 -2.04
CA PRO A 49 32.04 17.29 -3.14
C PRO A 49 32.92 16.11 -3.56
N ALA A 50 34.25 16.24 -3.49
CA ALA A 50 35.18 15.18 -3.86
C ALA A 50 35.18 13.97 -2.89
N GLN A 51 34.68 14.13 -1.64
CA GLN A 51 34.44 13.01 -0.71
C GLN A 51 33.07 12.33 -0.92
N CYS A 52 32.28 12.82 -1.88
CA CYS A 52 30.93 12.35 -2.20
C CYS A 52 30.78 11.81 -3.64
N VAL A 53 31.86 11.85 -4.43
CA VAL A 53 31.98 11.19 -5.74
C VAL A 53 32.76 9.89 -5.55
N TYR A 54 32.27 8.78 -6.12
CA TYR A 54 32.90 7.46 -6.01
C TYR A 54 33.12 6.85 -7.40
N PHE A 55 34.29 6.26 -7.63
CA PHE A 55 34.65 5.46 -8.80
C PHE A 55 34.87 4.01 -8.37
N ASP A 56 34.07 3.08 -8.90
CA ASP A 56 34.09 1.64 -8.57
C ASP A 56 34.15 1.40 -7.05
N ASP A 57 33.12 1.90 -6.35
CA ASP A 57 32.95 1.96 -4.88
C ASP A 57 34.03 2.76 -4.09
N THR A 58 35.10 3.24 -4.73
CA THR A 58 36.20 3.97 -4.08
C THR A 58 35.95 5.49 -4.14
N PRO A 59 35.99 6.24 -3.02
CA PRO A 59 35.77 7.68 -3.04
C PRO A 59 36.89 8.40 -3.81
N LEU A 60 36.57 9.51 -4.48
CA LEU A 60 37.54 10.32 -5.21
C LEU A 60 38.57 10.95 -4.26
N GLN A 61 38.10 11.50 -3.14
CA GLN A 61 38.91 12.00 -2.04
C GLN A 61 38.60 11.24 -0.75
N ASN A 62 39.64 10.86 -0.01
CA ASN A 62 39.52 10.23 1.29
C ASN A 62 39.19 11.24 2.40
N ALA A 63 38.78 10.73 3.57
CA ALA A 63 38.45 11.53 4.74
C ALA A 63 39.63 12.37 5.29
N ASP A 64 40.88 11.96 5.02
CA ASP A 64 42.11 12.69 5.37
C ASP A 64 42.49 13.79 4.35
N GLY A 65 41.73 13.92 3.25
CA GLY A 65 41.97 14.87 2.17
C GLY A 65 42.87 14.37 1.04
N SER A 66 43.44 13.16 1.13
CA SER A 66 44.18 12.53 0.02
C SER A 66 43.25 12.15 -1.14
N TYR A 67 43.75 12.20 -2.38
CA TYR A 67 42.99 11.80 -3.57
C TYR A 67 43.39 10.40 -4.03
N ASN A 68 42.40 9.57 -4.38
CA ASN A 68 42.64 8.23 -4.94
C ASN A 68 42.81 8.26 -6.47
N PHE A 69 42.32 9.30 -7.14
CA PHE A 69 42.33 9.44 -8.61
C PHE A 69 42.68 10.87 -9.05
N ASN A 70 43.32 11.01 -10.21
CA ASN A 70 43.74 12.27 -10.81
C ASN A 70 42.60 12.88 -11.65
N VAL A 71 41.69 13.58 -10.99
CA VAL A 71 40.61 14.32 -11.67
C VAL A 71 41.08 15.73 -12.01
N LYS A 72 41.05 16.06 -13.30
CA LYS A 72 41.47 17.36 -13.84
C LYS A 72 40.40 18.44 -13.66
N GLN A 73 39.13 18.07 -13.67
CA GLN A 73 38.00 18.95 -13.41
C GLN A 73 36.84 18.17 -12.80
N LEU A 74 36.31 18.69 -11.69
CA LEU A 74 35.01 18.33 -11.11
C LEU A 74 34.19 19.61 -11.04
N ASP A 75 33.10 19.68 -11.79
CA ASP A 75 32.14 20.79 -11.76
C ASP A 75 30.70 20.22 -11.64
N TYR A 76 29.76 21.00 -11.11
CA TYR A 76 28.40 20.51 -10.87
C TYR A 76 27.35 21.62 -10.95
N ARG A 77 26.11 21.25 -11.28
CA ARG A 77 24.95 22.14 -11.33
C ARG A 77 23.81 21.52 -10.53
N LEU A 78 23.17 22.31 -9.69
CA LEU A 78 22.18 21.81 -8.73
C LEU A 78 20.75 21.73 -9.28
N GLY A 79 20.52 22.00 -10.58
CA GLY A 79 19.19 21.91 -11.19
C GLY A 79 18.32 23.16 -11.01
N TYR A 80 18.93 24.35 -10.88
CA TYR A 80 18.20 25.62 -10.88
C TYR A 80 17.81 26.05 -12.31
N VAL A 81 17.03 27.13 -12.43
CA VAL A 81 16.52 27.64 -13.71
C VAL A 81 17.55 28.53 -14.41
N ASP A 82 18.25 29.32 -13.61
CA ASP A 82 19.22 30.36 -13.91
C ASP A 82 20.68 29.88 -13.77
N GLN A 83 20.89 28.57 -13.78
CA GLN A 83 22.22 27.97 -13.62
C GLN A 83 23.11 28.19 -14.86
N PRO A 84 24.42 28.48 -14.68
CA PRO A 84 25.33 28.68 -15.80
C PRO A 84 25.65 27.36 -16.53
N HIS A 85 26.04 27.44 -17.81
CA HIS A 85 26.62 26.30 -18.53
C HIS A 85 27.87 25.73 -17.83
N ILE A 86 28.23 24.49 -18.16
CA ILE A 86 29.48 23.86 -17.70
C ILE A 86 30.54 24.07 -18.78
N ALA A 87 31.63 24.76 -18.43
CA ALA A 87 32.66 25.12 -19.39
C ALA A 87 33.48 23.90 -19.84
N GLY A 88 33.68 23.76 -21.14
CA GLY A 88 34.57 22.79 -21.77
C GLY A 88 34.02 21.38 -22.01
N PHE A 89 32.78 21.06 -21.60
CA PHE A 89 32.22 19.71 -21.72
C PHE A 89 31.46 19.43 -23.03
N GLU A 90 30.91 20.45 -23.67
CA GLU A 90 30.30 20.31 -25.00
C GLU A 90 30.83 21.36 -25.97
N SER A 91 31.27 20.91 -27.15
CA SER A 91 31.72 21.81 -28.21
C SER A 91 31.50 21.20 -29.60
N SER A 92 31.19 22.06 -30.57
CA SER A 92 31.31 21.75 -31.99
C SER A 92 32.77 21.96 -32.40
N VAL A 93 33.40 20.93 -32.93
CA VAL A 93 34.85 20.89 -33.23
C VAL A 93 35.06 20.62 -34.71
N ALA A 94 35.53 21.63 -35.45
CA ALA A 94 35.90 21.50 -36.86
C ALA A 94 37.43 21.38 -36.97
N GLU A 95 37.95 20.16 -37.12
CA GLU A 95 39.39 19.89 -37.14
C GLU A 95 39.98 19.87 -38.55
N THR A 96 41.04 20.66 -38.75
CA THR A 96 41.79 20.80 -40.00
C THR A 96 43.22 20.28 -39.83
N GLN A 97 43.61 19.32 -40.68
CA GLN A 97 44.98 18.82 -40.78
C GLN A 97 45.95 19.90 -41.29
N VAL A 98 47.14 19.97 -40.71
CA VAL A 98 48.19 20.96 -41.01
C VAL A 98 49.47 20.27 -41.50
N GLY A 99 50.00 19.32 -40.73
CA GLY A 99 51.20 18.55 -41.09
C GLY A 99 52.50 19.35 -41.28
N VAL A 100 52.61 20.56 -40.69
CA VAL A 100 53.76 21.47 -40.90
C VAL A 100 54.82 21.23 -39.84
N ALA A 101 56.08 21.03 -40.25
CA ALA A 101 57.23 20.96 -39.35
C ALA A 101 57.46 22.31 -38.66
N LEU A 102 57.65 22.29 -37.34
CA LEU A 102 57.87 23.48 -36.52
C LEU A 102 59.36 23.59 -36.19
N THR A 103 59.98 24.68 -36.62
CA THR A 103 61.42 24.95 -36.44
C THR A 103 61.65 26.23 -35.62
N ALA A 104 62.87 26.41 -35.09
CA ALA A 104 63.22 27.57 -34.29
C ALA A 104 63.26 28.89 -35.12
N GLN A 105 63.36 28.81 -36.45
CA GLN A 105 63.31 29.98 -37.34
C GLN A 105 61.96 30.20 -38.01
N GLN A 106 61.11 29.17 -38.15
CA GLN A 106 59.81 29.27 -38.82
C GLN A 106 58.65 28.98 -37.85
N PRO A 107 58.11 30.00 -37.17
CA PRO A 107 56.91 29.84 -36.35
C PRO A 107 55.67 29.61 -37.23
N TRP A 108 54.83 28.66 -36.86
CA TRP A 108 53.53 28.46 -37.51
C TRP A 108 52.54 29.52 -37.01
N SER A 109 51.77 30.14 -37.90
CA SER A 109 50.74 31.13 -37.56
C SER A 109 49.46 30.89 -38.37
N HIS A 110 48.31 31.05 -37.74
CA HIS A 110 47.00 30.93 -38.38
C HIS A 110 46.03 31.99 -37.85
N THR A 111 45.18 32.54 -38.73
CA THR A 111 44.24 33.62 -38.41
C THR A 111 42.80 33.13 -38.54
N PHE A 112 42.10 33.11 -37.41
CA PHE A 112 40.67 32.84 -37.31
C PHE A 112 39.90 34.15 -37.48
N THR A 113 39.10 34.25 -38.54
CA THR A 113 38.22 35.40 -38.82
C THR A 113 36.83 35.26 -38.19
N ASN A 114 36.49 34.06 -37.70
CA ASN A 114 35.28 33.82 -36.94
C ASN A 114 35.48 34.29 -35.49
N VAL A 115 34.79 35.36 -35.10
CA VAL A 115 34.87 35.95 -33.75
C VAL A 115 34.00 35.23 -32.71
N ASP A 116 33.08 34.38 -33.13
CA ASP A 116 32.17 33.62 -32.26
C ASP A 116 32.84 32.37 -31.64
N LEU A 117 34.01 31.98 -32.16
CA LEU A 117 34.84 30.90 -31.61
C LEU A 117 35.16 31.17 -30.13
N ASN A 118 35.07 30.12 -29.31
CA ASN A 118 35.41 30.21 -27.89
C ASN A 118 36.82 29.71 -27.61
N ALA A 119 37.33 28.79 -28.43
CA ALA A 119 38.73 28.40 -28.41
C ALA A 119 39.25 27.95 -29.78
N ALA A 120 40.59 27.87 -29.90
CA ALA A 120 41.27 27.10 -30.91
C ALA A 120 42.01 25.93 -30.23
N ARG A 121 41.82 24.69 -30.70
CA ARG A 121 42.59 23.53 -30.24
C ARG A 121 43.76 23.30 -31.19
N ILE A 122 44.99 23.50 -30.73
CA ILE A 122 46.22 23.32 -31.52
C ILE A 122 46.88 21.99 -31.13
N THR A 123 47.02 21.06 -32.08
CA THR A 123 47.68 19.77 -31.85
C THR A 123 49.12 19.81 -32.36
N LEU A 124 50.06 19.57 -31.44
CA LEU A 124 51.48 19.48 -31.71
C LEU A 124 51.94 18.03 -31.59
N SER A 125 53.02 17.66 -32.30
CA SER A 125 53.67 16.36 -32.13
C SER A 125 55.19 16.45 -32.14
N VAL A 126 55.82 15.42 -31.59
CA VAL A 126 57.20 15.04 -31.87
C VAL A 126 57.20 13.66 -32.51
N SER A 127 57.90 13.47 -33.64
CA SER A 127 57.90 12.17 -34.34
C SER A 127 58.55 11.04 -33.52
N SER A 128 59.54 11.43 -32.71
CA SER A 128 60.14 10.75 -31.57
C SER A 128 60.91 11.81 -30.77
N LEU A 129 61.28 11.52 -29.52
CA LEU A 129 62.04 12.42 -28.66
C LEU A 129 63.08 11.63 -27.88
N SER A 130 64.36 11.81 -28.19
CA SER A 130 65.46 11.13 -27.50
C SER A 130 66.82 11.78 -27.75
N LYS A 131 67.79 11.47 -26.89
CA LYS A 131 69.19 11.85 -27.04
C LYS A 131 70.11 10.66 -26.73
N THR A 132 70.92 10.28 -27.71
CA THR A 132 72.03 9.33 -27.56
C THR A 132 73.27 10.05 -27.07
N ASP A 133 73.92 9.54 -26.02
CA ASP A 133 75.27 9.97 -25.64
C ASP A 133 76.32 9.28 -26.53
N THR A 134 77.11 10.07 -27.25
CA THR A 134 78.13 9.59 -28.18
C THR A 134 79.31 8.88 -27.50
N ASN A 135 79.46 8.99 -26.18
CA ASN A 135 80.57 8.39 -25.42
C ASN A 135 80.20 7.04 -24.79
N THR A 136 78.92 6.84 -24.45
CA THR A 136 78.41 5.62 -23.78
C THR A 136 77.42 4.82 -24.63
N GLY A 137 76.88 5.40 -25.68
CA GLY A 137 75.79 4.85 -26.51
C GLY A 137 74.40 4.93 -25.85
N ASN A 138 74.30 5.32 -24.58
CA ASN A 138 73.06 5.33 -23.83
C ASN A 138 72.03 6.29 -24.45
N ILE A 139 70.76 5.86 -24.48
CA ILE A 139 69.64 6.66 -25.01
C ILE A 139 68.82 7.20 -23.85
N SER A 140 68.65 8.51 -23.81
CA SER A 140 67.99 9.28 -22.75
C SER A 140 66.89 10.19 -23.33
N GLY A 141 66.10 10.81 -22.46
CA GLY A 141 65.12 11.81 -22.87
C GLY A 141 65.76 13.10 -23.43
N TYR A 142 64.95 13.91 -24.12
CA TYR A 142 65.34 15.22 -24.64
C TYR A 142 64.24 16.26 -24.37
N ARG A 143 64.56 17.56 -24.51
CA ARG A 143 63.66 18.66 -24.19
C ARG A 143 63.53 19.68 -25.33
N VAL A 144 62.33 19.78 -25.91
CA VAL A 144 61.96 20.83 -26.87
C VAL A 144 60.92 21.76 -26.25
N ALA A 145 61.35 22.97 -25.89
CA ALA A 145 60.48 24.04 -25.42
C ALA A 145 59.81 24.78 -26.58
N TYR A 146 58.56 25.20 -26.37
CA TYR A 146 57.76 25.96 -27.32
C TYR A 146 56.73 26.84 -26.60
N GLN A 147 56.33 27.91 -27.27
CA GLN A 147 55.24 28.79 -26.84
C GLN A 147 54.08 28.74 -27.84
N ILE A 148 52.87 28.92 -27.33
CA ILE A 148 51.71 29.33 -28.12
C ILE A 148 51.33 30.75 -27.69
N GLN A 149 51.10 31.61 -28.67
CA GLN A 149 50.90 33.05 -28.54
C GLN A 149 49.65 33.47 -29.32
N ILE A 150 48.95 34.51 -28.86
CA ILE A 150 47.75 35.05 -29.51
C ILE A 150 47.91 36.54 -29.80
N SER A 151 47.45 36.97 -30.98
CA SER A 151 47.17 38.36 -31.33
C SER A 151 45.66 38.54 -31.51
N LYS A 152 45.14 39.71 -31.14
CA LYS A 152 43.73 40.11 -31.28
C LYS A 152 43.67 41.33 -32.19
N ASP A 153 42.82 41.31 -33.22
CA ASP A 153 42.60 42.40 -34.18
C ASP A 153 43.89 42.98 -34.81
N GLY A 154 44.96 42.17 -34.93
CA GLY A 154 46.26 42.59 -35.46
C GLY A 154 47.20 43.28 -34.46
N GLY A 155 46.85 43.31 -33.17
CA GLY A 155 47.73 43.82 -32.10
C GLY A 155 48.94 42.91 -31.79
N SER A 156 49.74 43.30 -30.79
CA SER A 156 50.91 42.53 -30.34
C SER A 156 50.55 41.10 -29.92
N PHE A 157 51.44 40.15 -30.20
CA PHE A 157 51.31 38.77 -29.72
C PHE A 157 51.61 38.68 -28.22
N SER A 158 50.70 38.10 -27.45
CA SER A 158 50.90 37.72 -26.04
C SER A 158 51.00 36.20 -25.90
N THR A 159 51.99 35.70 -25.16
CA THR A 159 52.11 34.26 -24.83
C THR A 159 50.95 33.82 -23.95
N VAL A 160 50.30 32.71 -24.34
CA VAL A 160 49.19 32.08 -23.60
C VAL A 160 49.57 30.70 -23.07
N ILE A 161 50.55 30.03 -23.70
CA ILE A 161 51.10 28.75 -23.25
C ILE A 161 52.62 28.83 -23.42
N ASP A 162 53.37 28.44 -22.40
CA ASP A 162 54.82 28.26 -22.42
C ASP A 162 55.14 26.92 -21.77
N THR A 163 55.71 25.98 -22.53
CA THR A 163 55.84 24.58 -22.10
C THR A 163 56.90 23.83 -22.93
N ALA A 164 57.05 22.54 -22.69
CA ALA A 164 57.97 21.68 -23.43
C ALA A 164 57.41 20.27 -23.66
N PHE A 165 57.87 19.65 -24.74
CA PHE A 165 58.05 18.21 -24.78
C PHE A 165 59.33 17.92 -24.00
N ASP A 166 59.27 17.12 -22.94
CA ASP A 166 60.39 16.89 -22.02
C ASP A 166 60.33 15.46 -21.49
N GLY A 167 61.30 14.63 -21.88
CA GLY A 167 61.29 13.19 -21.61
C GLY A 167 61.70 12.36 -22.82
N LYS A 168 61.36 11.07 -22.81
CA LYS A 168 61.63 10.15 -23.93
C LYS A 168 60.35 9.65 -24.59
N ALA A 169 60.35 9.55 -25.91
CA ALA A 169 59.34 8.89 -26.72
C ALA A 169 59.99 8.20 -27.94
N SER A 170 59.92 6.88 -28.04
CA SER A 170 60.42 6.09 -29.19
C SER A 170 59.44 6.04 -30.37
N SER A 171 58.26 6.65 -30.25
CA SER A 171 57.25 6.78 -31.31
C SER A 171 56.64 8.18 -31.32
N THR A 172 55.70 8.45 -32.25
CA THR A 172 55.11 9.78 -32.39
C THR A 172 54.21 10.14 -31.22
N TYR A 173 54.64 11.14 -30.45
CA TYR A 173 53.92 11.66 -29.30
C TYR A 173 53.16 12.94 -29.67
N THR A 174 51.84 12.96 -29.44
CA THR A 174 50.96 14.10 -29.70
C THR A 174 50.54 14.79 -28.41
N ARG A 175 50.40 16.13 -28.43
CA ARG A 175 49.80 16.91 -27.35
C ARG A 175 48.93 18.03 -27.93
N SER A 176 47.65 18.05 -27.57
CA SER A 176 46.70 19.09 -27.98
C SER A 176 46.53 20.14 -26.88
N HIS A 177 46.56 21.41 -27.28
CA HIS A 177 46.42 22.58 -26.42
C HIS A 177 45.16 23.36 -26.78
N ARG A 178 44.27 23.61 -25.81
CA ARG A 178 43.12 24.52 -26.00
C ARG A 178 43.55 25.94 -25.67
N VAL A 179 43.38 26.86 -26.61
CA VAL A 179 43.69 28.29 -26.48
C VAL A 179 42.36 29.04 -26.47
N GLU A 180 41.98 29.63 -25.34
CA GLU A 180 40.75 30.43 -25.24
C GLU A 180 40.82 31.69 -26.10
N LEU A 181 39.74 31.94 -26.85
CA LEU A 181 39.57 33.09 -27.73
C LEU A 181 38.50 34.02 -27.13
N SER A 182 38.85 35.28 -26.88
CA SER A 182 37.92 36.26 -26.29
C SER A 182 38.30 37.71 -26.60
N GLY A 183 37.30 38.55 -26.84
CA GLY A 183 37.43 40.01 -26.87
C GLY A 183 38.10 40.63 -28.11
N ALA A 184 38.26 39.89 -29.22
CA ALA A 184 38.54 40.49 -30.53
C ALA A 184 37.23 40.97 -31.19
N LYS A 185 37.34 41.93 -32.11
CA LYS A 185 36.22 42.52 -32.87
C LYS A 185 36.17 42.06 -34.33
N SER A 186 37.27 41.53 -34.87
CA SER A 186 37.36 41.09 -36.27
C SER A 186 38.18 39.82 -36.47
N GLN A 187 39.25 39.57 -35.71
CA GLN A 187 40.07 38.37 -35.88
C GLN A 187 40.94 38.00 -34.68
N TYR A 188 41.25 36.71 -34.55
CA TYR A 188 42.30 36.17 -33.68
C TYR A 188 43.41 35.57 -34.55
N THR A 189 44.68 35.84 -34.24
CA THR A 189 45.81 35.12 -34.86
C THR A 189 46.56 34.34 -33.80
N VAL A 190 46.58 33.01 -33.93
CA VAL A 190 47.34 32.12 -33.05
C VAL A 190 48.67 31.78 -33.71
N ARG A 191 49.76 31.85 -32.94
CA ARG A 191 51.14 31.56 -33.39
C ARG A 191 51.80 30.57 -32.45
N VAL A 192 52.41 29.52 -33.01
CA VAL A 192 53.26 28.57 -32.30
C VAL A 192 54.72 28.88 -32.63
N VAL A 193 55.56 28.97 -31.61
CA VAL A 193 57.00 29.29 -31.72
C VAL A 193 57.81 28.21 -31.00
N ARG A 194 58.74 27.55 -31.70
CA ARG A 194 59.73 26.66 -31.06
C ARG A 194 60.84 27.50 -30.43
N LEU A 195 61.19 27.22 -29.18
CA LEU A 195 62.23 27.94 -28.42
C LEU A 195 63.58 27.20 -28.37
N THR A 196 63.58 25.87 -28.22
CA THR A 196 64.83 25.09 -28.33
C THR A 196 65.34 25.15 -29.77
N PRO A 197 66.61 25.44 -30.06
CA PRO A 197 67.17 25.35 -31.41
C PRO A 197 66.94 23.98 -32.07
N ASP A 198 66.91 23.92 -33.39
CA ASP A 198 66.75 22.67 -34.15
C ASP A 198 68.03 21.82 -34.10
N SER A 199 67.89 20.50 -33.87
CA SER A 199 69.03 19.58 -33.92
C SER A 199 69.62 19.48 -35.33
N THR A 200 70.95 19.58 -35.41
CA THR A 200 71.75 19.25 -36.61
C THR A 200 72.44 17.89 -36.50
N THR A 201 72.15 17.10 -35.46
CA THR A 201 72.84 15.84 -35.15
C THR A 201 71.88 14.65 -35.11
N GLN A 202 72.27 13.55 -35.75
CA GLN A 202 71.53 12.28 -35.74
C GLN A 202 71.36 11.68 -34.32
N TYR A 203 72.21 12.08 -33.38
CA TYR A 203 72.18 11.62 -31.98
C TYR A 203 71.11 12.31 -31.12
N VAL A 204 70.32 13.23 -31.69
CA VAL A 204 69.15 13.83 -31.04
C VAL A 204 67.97 13.71 -31.99
N GLN A 205 66.90 13.06 -31.52
CA GLN A 205 65.61 13.03 -32.19
C GLN A 205 64.72 14.08 -31.51
N ASP A 206 64.31 15.10 -32.26
CA ASP A 206 63.61 16.28 -31.75
C ASP A 206 62.59 16.86 -32.75
N ARG A 207 62.21 16.11 -33.79
CA ARG A 207 61.42 16.60 -34.92
C ARG A 207 60.00 16.97 -34.48
N THR A 208 59.76 18.26 -34.25
CA THR A 208 58.44 18.77 -33.85
C THR A 208 57.59 19.21 -35.05
N SER A 209 56.26 19.15 -34.93
CA SER A 209 55.32 19.56 -35.99
C SER A 209 53.98 20.04 -35.41
N VAL A 210 53.29 20.90 -36.16
CA VAL A 210 51.87 21.20 -35.95
C VAL A 210 51.06 20.18 -36.77
N VAL A 211 50.34 19.30 -36.10
CA VAL A 211 49.56 18.21 -36.71
C VAL A 211 48.26 18.74 -37.26
N SER A 212 47.50 19.46 -36.42
CA SER A 212 46.18 19.99 -36.74
C SER A 212 45.88 21.24 -35.92
N TYR A 213 44.90 22.01 -36.36
CA TYR A 213 44.13 22.88 -35.48
C TYR A 213 42.65 22.54 -35.60
N ALA A 214 41.87 22.83 -34.56
CA ALA A 214 40.41 22.77 -34.64
C ALA A 214 39.80 24.08 -34.14
N GLU A 215 38.80 24.56 -34.88
CA GLU A 215 37.90 25.62 -34.42
C GLU A 215 36.93 25.03 -33.39
N VAL A 216 36.78 25.69 -32.24
CA VAL A 216 35.96 25.22 -31.12
C VAL A 216 34.91 26.28 -30.76
N ILE A 217 33.65 25.96 -31.02
CA ILE A 217 32.48 26.70 -30.51
C ILE A 217 31.88 25.87 -29.39
N ASP A 218 31.85 26.41 -28.17
CA ASP A 218 31.28 25.71 -27.02
C ASP A 218 29.75 25.74 -27.08
N ALA A 219 29.10 24.60 -26.88
CA ALA A 219 27.65 24.55 -26.77
C ALA A 219 27.25 25.03 -25.37
N LYS A 220 26.85 26.31 -25.25
CA LYS A 220 26.56 26.96 -23.95
C LYS A 220 25.17 26.57 -23.41
N LEU A 221 24.94 25.27 -23.28
CA LEU A 221 23.71 24.70 -22.73
C LEU A 221 23.72 24.79 -21.20
N SER A 222 22.69 25.44 -20.64
CA SER A 222 22.49 25.60 -19.19
C SER A 222 21.68 24.46 -18.55
N TYR A 223 21.06 23.60 -19.35
CA TYR A 223 20.21 22.48 -18.91
C TYR A 223 19.25 22.84 -17.74
N PRO A 224 18.36 23.83 -17.92
CA PRO A 224 17.54 24.34 -16.82
C PRO A 224 16.64 23.25 -16.21
N TYR A 225 16.61 23.22 -14.88
CA TYR A 225 16.03 22.14 -14.06
C TYR A 225 16.63 20.73 -14.29
N SER A 226 17.92 20.63 -14.64
CA SER A 226 18.64 19.35 -14.61
C SER A 226 19.86 19.48 -13.69
N ALA A 227 19.93 18.62 -12.67
CA ALA A 227 21.05 18.54 -11.75
C ALA A 227 22.14 17.64 -12.37
N LEU A 228 23.36 18.17 -12.50
CA LEU A 228 24.43 17.59 -13.31
C LEU A 228 25.74 17.52 -12.53
N VAL A 229 26.54 16.49 -12.79
CA VAL A 229 27.97 16.43 -12.40
C VAL A 229 28.81 16.21 -13.65
N ALA A 230 29.88 16.99 -13.78
CA ALA A 230 30.80 16.98 -14.90
C ALA A 230 32.21 16.63 -14.42
N LEU A 231 32.79 15.58 -15.01
CA LEU A 231 34.05 14.98 -14.63
C LEU A 231 35.01 14.91 -15.82
N GLN A 232 36.20 15.49 -15.68
CA GLN A 232 37.31 15.28 -16.59
C GLN A 232 38.37 14.41 -15.90
N ILE A 233 38.46 13.15 -16.30
CA ILE A 233 39.33 12.13 -15.69
C ILE A 233 40.42 11.72 -16.68
N ASP A 234 41.60 11.34 -16.18
CA ASP A 234 42.69 10.83 -17.01
C ASP A 234 42.39 9.38 -17.45
N ALA A 235 42.40 9.11 -18.76
CA ALA A 235 42.11 7.79 -19.28
C ALA A 235 43.24 6.78 -19.02
N GLU A 236 44.47 7.23 -18.76
CA GLU A 236 45.58 6.31 -18.45
C GLU A 236 45.41 5.63 -17.07
N GLN A 237 44.52 6.13 -16.21
CA GLN A 237 44.19 5.50 -14.92
C GLN A 237 43.15 4.38 -15.01
N PHE A 238 42.44 4.21 -16.13
CA PHE A 238 41.30 3.30 -16.23
C PHE A 238 41.32 2.49 -17.54
N SER A 239 41.41 1.17 -17.44
CA SER A 239 41.33 0.25 -18.60
C SER A 239 39.94 0.21 -19.26
N SER A 240 38.92 0.65 -18.55
CA SER A 240 37.54 0.86 -19.02
C SER A 240 36.89 1.97 -18.19
N MET A 241 35.93 2.70 -18.76
CA MET A 241 35.24 3.80 -18.07
C MET A 241 34.61 3.34 -16.74
N PRO A 242 34.98 3.94 -15.59
CA PRO A 242 34.63 3.43 -14.27
C PRO A 242 33.14 3.60 -13.95
N THR A 243 32.63 2.76 -13.04
CA THR A 243 31.29 2.93 -12.44
C THR A 243 31.31 4.15 -11.54
N ARG A 244 30.29 5.01 -11.62
CA ARG A 244 30.24 6.29 -10.88
C ARG A 244 29.04 6.34 -9.97
N ALA A 245 29.25 6.74 -8.72
CA ALA A 245 28.19 6.95 -7.74
C ALA A 245 28.36 8.30 -7.02
N TYR A 246 27.24 8.87 -6.58
CA TYR A 246 27.15 10.22 -6.04
C TYR A 246 26.31 10.23 -4.77
N ASP A 247 26.91 10.65 -3.66
CA ASP A 247 26.25 10.77 -2.35
C ASP A 247 25.76 12.21 -2.15
N VAL A 248 24.48 12.44 -2.43
CA VAL A 248 23.85 13.76 -2.50
C VAL A 248 22.49 13.81 -1.81
N LEU A 249 22.21 14.96 -1.19
CA LEU A 249 20.88 15.36 -0.76
C LEU A 249 20.04 15.68 -2.00
N GLY A 250 18.97 14.92 -2.19
CA GLY A 250 18.12 14.95 -3.38
C GLY A 250 17.27 16.22 -3.55
N LEU A 251 16.11 16.05 -4.20
CA LEU A 251 15.24 17.14 -4.65
C LEU A 251 14.83 18.11 -3.54
N LEU A 252 14.79 19.39 -3.89
CA LEU A 252 14.07 20.42 -3.14
C LEU A 252 12.59 20.30 -3.46
N VAL A 253 11.75 20.18 -2.43
CA VAL A 253 10.30 19.97 -2.54
C VAL A 253 9.54 21.01 -1.70
N LYS A 254 8.22 21.06 -1.87
CA LYS A 254 7.34 21.90 -1.05
C LYS A 254 6.98 21.21 0.26
N TYR A 255 7.19 21.91 1.38
CA TYR A 255 6.80 21.47 2.72
C TYR A 255 6.14 22.63 3.50
N PRO A 256 5.41 22.37 4.61
CA PRO A 256 4.69 23.40 5.35
C PRO A 256 5.59 24.55 5.84
N SER A 257 5.11 25.78 5.73
CA SER A 257 5.79 26.98 6.25
C SER A 257 6.16 26.92 7.73
N ASN A 258 5.43 26.12 8.52
CA ASN A 258 5.65 25.92 9.95
C ASN A 258 6.47 24.67 10.31
N TYR A 259 7.02 23.95 9.33
CA TYR A 259 7.83 22.74 9.53
C TYR A 259 9.32 23.05 9.33
N ASN A 260 10.17 22.52 10.21
CA ASN A 260 11.62 22.55 10.06
C ASN A 260 12.13 21.14 9.71
N PRO A 261 12.60 20.88 8.46
CA PRO A 261 13.03 19.55 8.04
C PRO A 261 14.35 19.08 8.67
N LYS A 262 15.20 20.00 9.16
CA LYS A 262 16.44 19.63 9.88
C LYS A 262 16.14 19.23 11.34
N THR A 263 15.17 19.84 12.02
CA THR A 263 14.85 19.55 13.43
C THR A 263 13.60 18.70 13.67
N ARG A 264 12.80 18.43 12.63
CA ARG A 264 11.55 17.65 12.66
C ARG A 264 10.39 18.28 13.46
N VAL A 265 10.54 19.54 13.86
CA VAL A 265 9.54 20.27 14.66
C VAL A 265 8.54 21.00 13.75
N TYR A 266 7.27 20.97 14.16
CA TYR A 266 6.17 21.77 13.59
C TYR A 266 5.76 22.83 14.63
N THR A 267 5.78 24.11 14.29
CA THR A 267 5.55 25.22 15.23
C THR A 267 4.21 25.93 15.01
N GLY A 268 3.29 25.82 15.97
CA GLY A 268 1.96 26.44 15.88
C GLY A 268 1.04 25.82 14.82
N THR A 269 -0.10 26.47 14.57
CA THR A 269 -1.07 26.03 13.56
C THR A 269 -0.61 26.38 12.16
N TRP A 270 -0.69 25.42 11.23
CA TRP A 270 -0.39 25.65 9.82
C TRP A 270 -1.53 26.38 9.10
N ASP A 271 -1.20 27.40 8.31
CA ASP A 271 -2.13 28.21 7.53
C ASP A 271 -2.41 27.66 6.11
N GLY A 272 -1.62 26.68 5.66
CA GLY A 272 -1.68 26.13 4.29
C GLY A 272 -0.60 26.67 3.35
N THR A 273 0.30 27.55 3.79
CA THR A 273 1.41 28.08 2.98
C THR A 273 2.62 27.13 2.98
N PHE A 274 3.42 27.16 1.91
CA PHE A 274 4.55 26.24 1.74
C PHE A 274 5.89 26.97 1.65
N SER A 275 6.88 26.44 2.35
CA SER A 275 8.30 26.67 2.11
C SER A 275 8.83 25.71 1.03
N PHE A 276 10.01 25.98 0.50
CA PHE A 276 10.67 25.16 -0.53
C PHE A 276 12.10 24.83 -0.10
N GLY A 277 12.47 23.55 -0.16
CA GLY A 277 13.78 23.08 0.29
C GLY A 277 13.82 21.55 0.48
N TRP A 278 14.92 21.03 1.02
CA TRP A 278 15.12 19.59 1.16
C TRP A 278 14.43 19.00 2.39
N THR A 279 13.81 17.82 2.22
CA THR A 279 13.33 16.94 3.29
C THR A 279 13.26 15.50 2.78
N ASP A 280 13.51 14.53 3.67
CA ASP A 280 13.30 13.08 3.41
C ASP A 280 11.91 12.59 3.87
N ASN A 281 11.03 13.48 4.36
CA ASN A 281 9.70 13.09 4.82
C ASN A 281 8.84 12.61 3.63
N PRO A 282 8.35 11.35 3.65
CA PRO A 282 7.66 10.77 2.51
C PRO A 282 6.35 11.47 2.14
N ALA A 283 5.67 12.15 3.07
CA ALA A 283 4.43 12.87 2.78
C ALA A 283 4.66 14.09 1.87
N TRP A 284 5.80 14.77 2.02
CA TRP A 284 6.14 15.95 1.22
C TRP A 284 6.81 15.59 -0.12
N ILE A 285 7.55 14.48 -0.15
CA ILE A 285 8.02 13.86 -1.40
C ILE A 285 6.83 13.36 -2.24
N PHE A 286 5.84 12.71 -1.61
CA PHE A 286 4.58 12.31 -2.25
C PHE A 286 3.81 13.52 -2.79
N TYR A 287 3.69 14.59 -2.00
CA TYR A 287 3.02 15.83 -2.42
C TYR A 287 3.65 16.46 -3.67
N ASP A 288 4.99 16.50 -3.76
CA ASP A 288 5.64 17.01 -4.97
C ASP A 288 5.41 16.07 -6.17
N LEU A 289 5.66 14.77 -6.05
CA LEU A 289 5.53 13.86 -7.19
C LEU A 289 4.09 13.80 -7.76
N VAL A 290 3.06 13.95 -6.92
CA VAL A 290 1.67 14.04 -7.40
C VAL A 290 1.43 15.34 -8.19
N LEU A 291 2.06 16.45 -7.81
CA LEU A 291 1.81 17.79 -8.37
C LEU A 291 2.87 18.28 -9.37
N ASN A 292 3.96 17.54 -9.59
CA ASN A 292 5.04 17.98 -10.46
C ASN A 292 4.70 17.80 -11.95
N LYS A 293 4.82 18.87 -12.74
CA LYS A 293 4.47 18.88 -14.19
C LYS A 293 5.53 18.28 -15.12
N ARG A 294 6.77 18.11 -14.63
CA ARG A 294 7.92 17.66 -15.44
C ARG A 294 8.17 16.16 -15.30
N TYR A 295 8.17 15.63 -14.08
CA TYR A 295 8.44 14.22 -13.76
C TYR A 295 7.33 13.50 -12.96
N GLY A 296 6.24 14.20 -12.63
CA GLY A 296 5.14 13.68 -11.80
C GLY A 296 3.77 13.72 -12.49
N LEU A 297 2.70 13.63 -11.69
CA LEU A 297 1.31 13.67 -12.17
C LEU A 297 0.71 15.08 -12.35
N GLY A 298 1.49 16.15 -12.16
CA GLY A 298 1.01 17.55 -12.16
C GLY A 298 0.35 18.07 -13.45
N ARG A 299 0.32 17.25 -14.51
CA ARG A 299 -0.43 17.51 -15.76
C ARG A 299 -1.89 17.05 -15.71
N TYR A 300 -2.21 16.15 -14.78
CA TYR A 300 -3.51 15.51 -14.60
C TYR A 300 -4.10 15.76 -13.21
N VAL A 301 -3.26 16.09 -12.22
CA VAL A 301 -3.64 16.40 -10.83
C VAL A 301 -3.14 17.79 -10.46
N ASP A 302 -3.99 18.59 -9.83
CA ASP A 302 -3.61 19.90 -9.28
C ASP A 302 -3.81 19.96 -7.76
N ALA A 303 -3.36 21.05 -7.13
CA ALA A 303 -3.33 21.21 -5.67
C ALA A 303 -4.72 21.36 -5.00
N THR A 304 -5.81 21.39 -5.78
CA THR A 304 -7.20 21.27 -5.28
C THR A 304 -7.69 19.82 -5.27
N MET A 305 -7.10 18.95 -6.09
CA MET A 305 -7.40 17.52 -6.20
C MET A 305 -6.62 16.65 -5.18
N LEU A 306 -6.04 17.26 -4.14
CA LEU A 306 -5.21 16.57 -3.16
C LEU A 306 -5.40 17.18 -1.76
N ASP A 307 -5.78 16.37 -0.77
CA ASP A 307 -5.96 16.85 0.60
C ASP A 307 -4.60 17.06 1.30
N ARG A 308 -4.12 18.30 1.23
CA ARG A 308 -2.92 18.77 1.93
C ARG A 308 -3.02 18.70 3.46
N TYR A 309 -4.22 18.72 4.05
CA TYR A 309 -4.40 18.66 5.50
C TYR A 309 -4.36 17.22 6.02
N ALA A 310 -4.90 16.26 5.25
CA ALA A 310 -4.64 14.84 5.49
C ALA A 310 -3.14 14.51 5.38
N LEU A 311 -2.47 14.98 4.31
CA LEU A 311 -1.02 14.82 4.15
C LEU A 311 -0.22 15.52 5.28
N TYR A 312 -0.69 16.65 5.82
CA TYR A 312 -0.06 17.29 6.97
C TYR A 312 -0.12 16.43 8.24
N GLN A 313 -1.22 15.71 8.48
CA GLN A 313 -1.30 14.74 9.58
C GLN A 313 -0.33 13.56 9.37
N ILE A 314 -0.28 13.01 8.15
CA ILE A 314 0.65 11.93 7.78
C ILE A 314 2.11 12.39 7.93
N GLY A 315 2.46 13.58 7.44
CA GLY A 315 3.79 14.17 7.57
C GLY A 315 4.23 14.32 9.03
N ARG A 316 3.35 14.83 9.89
CA ARG A 316 3.59 14.88 11.35
C ARG A 316 3.73 13.49 11.98
N TYR A 317 3.05 12.47 11.46
CA TYR A 317 3.20 11.08 11.93
C TYR A 317 4.52 10.44 11.45
N CYS A 318 5.06 10.85 10.30
CA CYS A 318 6.37 10.40 9.81
C CYS A 318 7.54 10.98 10.63
N ASP A 319 7.45 12.25 11.02
CA ASP A 319 8.52 12.99 11.73
C ASP A 319 8.61 12.69 13.25
N VAL A 320 7.66 11.96 13.85
CA VAL A 320 7.74 11.61 15.28
C VAL A 320 8.98 10.76 15.52
N LEU A 321 9.79 11.15 16.50
CA LEU A 321 10.97 10.40 16.91
C LEU A 321 10.58 9.09 17.63
N VAL A 322 11.16 7.99 17.19
CA VAL A 322 11.01 6.62 17.74
C VAL A 322 12.38 6.01 17.98
N SER A 323 12.45 4.85 18.65
CA SER A 323 13.72 4.17 18.93
C SER A 323 14.42 3.72 17.64
N ASP A 324 15.73 3.98 17.56
CA ASP A 324 16.61 3.52 16.48
C ASP A 324 17.09 2.07 16.66
N GLY A 325 16.70 1.39 17.74
CA GLY A 325 17.15 0.04 18.08
C GLY A 325 18.62 -0.07 18.55
N LYS A 326 19.33 1.06 18.69
CA LYS A 326 20.74 1.17 19.09
C LYS A 326 20.94 2.03 20.35
N GLY A 327 19.91 2.77 20.77
CA GLY A 327 19.90 3.62 21.97
C GLY A 327 19.70 5.12 21.68
N GLY A 328 19.60 5.50 20.42
CA GLY A 328 19.23 6.84 19.96
C GLY A 328 17.76 6.94 19.54
N GLN A 329 17.46 7.93 18.72
CA GLN A 329 16.14 8.13 18.12
C GLN A 329 16.26 8.53 16.65
N GLU A 330 15.28 8.14 15.85
CA GLU A 330 15.12 8.49 14.44
C GLU A 330 13.66 8.85 14.12
N PRO A 331 13.36 9.58 13.02
CA PRO A 331 11.99 9.75 12.54
C PRO A 331 11.34 8.40 12.23
N ARG A 332 10.05 8.24 12.54
CA ARG A 332 9.29 7.00 12.31
C ARG A 332 9.42 6.50 10.87
N PHE A 333 9.30 7.41 9.89
CA PHE A 333 9.43 7.11 8.47
C PHE A 333 10.23 8.19 7.72
N THR A 334 11.26 7.74 6.98
CA THR A 334 12.02 8.53 6.00
C THR A 334 11.95 7.86 4.62
N CYS A 335 12.15 8.63 3.55
CA CYS A 335 12.19 8.13 2.18
C CYS A 335 13.39 8.68 1.42
N ASN A 336 14.36 7.80 1.15
CA ASN A 336 15.55 8.07 0.36
C ASN A 336 15.53 7.12 -0.85
N CYS A 337 14.93 7.57 -1.96
CA CYS A 337 14.78 6.80 -3.20
C CYS A 337 15.27 7.60 -4.41
N TYR A 338 15.79 6.90 -5.42
CA TYR A 338 15.99 7.44 -6.77
C TYR A 338 15.09 6.70 -7.76
N ILE A 339 14.57 7.40 -8.77
CA ILE A 339 13.64 6.84 -9.76
C ILE A 339 14.30 6.94 -11.16
N ALA A 340 15.12 5.95 -11.49
CA ALA A 340 15.90 5.94 -12.74
C ALA A 340 15.15 5.42 -13.99
N SER A 341 13.95 4.85 -13.84
CA SER A 341 13.19 4.28 -14.95
C SER A 341 11.71 4.66 -14.89
N ARG A 342 11.06 4.66 -16.05
CA ARG A 342 9.61 4.93 -16.16
C ARG A 342 8.83 3.68 -15.74
N ALA A 343 7.88 3.86 -14.84
CA ALA A 343 6.94 2.83 -14.40
C ALA A 343 5.51 3.37 -14.44
N ASP A 344 4.52 2.51 -14.16
CA ASP A 344 3.13 2.92 -14.01
C ASP A 344 2.98 3.94 -12.87
N ALA A 345 2.29 5.06 -13.12
CA ALA A 345 2.20 6.15 -12.16
C ALA A 345 1.39 5.80 -10.90
N ILE A 346 0.36 4.95 -11.01
CA ILE A 346 -0.38 4.45 -9.84
C ILE A 346 0.55 3.56 -9.01
N LYS A 347 1.36 2.70 -9.66
CA LYS A 347 2.36 1.89 -8.95
C LYS A 347 3.36 2.76 -8.20
N VAL A 348 3.99 3.74 -8.84
CA VAL A 348 5.01 4.59 -8.18
C VAL A 348 4.42 5.37 -6.99
N ILE A 349 3.17 5.83 -7.11
CA ILE A 349 2.47 6.54 -6.04
C ILE A 349 2.09 5.59 -4.89
N GLN A 350 1.75 4.33 -5.16
CA GLN A 350 1.55 3.31 -4.12
C GLN A 350 2.88 2.84 -3.48
N ASP A 351 3.95 2.69 -4.26
CA ASP A 351 5.30 2.39 -3.77
C ASP A 351 5.75 3.50 -2.76
N LEU A 352 5.51 4.77 -3.07
CA LEU A 352 5.75 5.89 -2.15
C LEU A 352 4.79 5.93 -0.95
N ALA A 353 3.49 5.66 -1.14
CA ALA A 353 2.54 5.61 -0.03
C ALA A 353 2.89 4.48 0.97
N SER A 354 3.46 3.38 0.49
CA SER A 354 3.88 2.24 1.33
C SER A 354 4.90 2.63 2.41
N VAL A 355 5.71 3.66 2.18
CA VAL A 355 6.76 4.13 3.11
C VAL A 355 6.16 4.65 4.42
N PHE A 356 5.01 5.32 4.36
CA PHE A 356 4.23 5.75 5.52
C PHE A 356 3.12 4.75 5.90
N ARG A 357 3.23 3.48 5.47
CA ARG A 357 2.22 2.41 5.62
C ARG A 357 0.84 2.82 5.10
N GLY A 358 0.82 3.57 3.99
CA GLY A 358 -0.40 4.12 3.43
C GLY A 358 -0.83 3.52 2.10
N ILE A 359 -2.04 3.89 1.72
CA ILE A 359 -2.61 3.70 0.40
C ILE A 359 -2.85 5.05 -0.27
N ALA A 360 -2.72 5.06 -1.59
CA ALA A 360 -3.15 6.16 -2.44
C ALA A 360 -4.20 5.64 -3.42
N TYR A 361 -5.33 6.34 -3.51
CA TYR A 361 -6.45 5.97 -4.38
C TYR A 361 -7.14 7.20 -4.98
N TRP A 362 -7.89 6.98 -6.06
CA TRP A 362 -8.70 8.01 -6.71
C TRP A 362 -10.14 7.95 -6.19
N SER A 363 -10.70 9.09 -5.78
CA SER A 363 -12.10 9.19 -5.35
C SER A 363 -12.62 10.61 -5.52
N ALA A 364 -13.89 10.75 -5.93
CA ALA A 364 -14.58 12.03 -6.12
C ALA A 364 -13.85 13.08 -7.01
N GLY A 365 -12.92 12.65 -7.87
CA GLY A 365 -12.10 13.54 -8.71
C GLY A 365 -10.76 13.97 -8.09
N SER A 366 -10.40 13.40 -6.93
CA SER A 366 -9.20 13.72 -6.17
C SER A 366 -8.33 12.48 -5.90
N VAL A 367 -7.03 12.71 -5.71
CA VAL A 367 -6.09 11.76 -5.11
C VAL A 367 -6.24 11.84 -3.58
N ILE A 368 -6.58 10.72 -2.95
CA ILE A 368 -6.63 10.59 -1.49
C ILE A 368 -5.48 9.70 -1.04
N ALA A 369 -4.67 10.23 -0.12
CA ALA A 369 -3.66 9.48 0.61
C ALA A 369 -4.16 9.19 2.04
N SER A 370 -4.05 7.94 2.49
CA SER A 370 -4.45 7.52 3.83
C SER A 370 -3.36 6.61 4.42
N ALA A 371 -3.01 6.80 5.69
CA ALA A 371 -1.95 6.05 6.37
C ALA A 371 -2.51 5.14 7.46
N ASP A 372 -1.89 3.96 7.65
CA ASP A 372 -2.14 3.11 8.81
C ASP A 372 -1.48 3.72 10.06
N MET A 373 -2.20 4.65 10.70
CA MET A 373 -1.80 5.40 11.88
C MET A 373 -2.92 5.43 12.94
N PRO A 374 -2.61 5.69 14.24
CA PRO A 374 -3.60 5.83 15.31
C PRO A 374 -4.69 6.84 14.95
N SER A 375 -5.94 6.41 15.01
CA SER A 375 -7.12 7.22 14.67
C SER A 375 -8.36 6.69 15.38
N ASP A 376 -9.22 7.58 15.86
CA ASP A 376 -10.54 7.23 16.39
C ASP A 376 -11.47 6.76 15.24
N PRO A 377 -12.44 5.87 15.51
CA PRO A 377 -13.39 5.44 14.49
C PRO A 377 -14.27 6.61 14.02
N VAL A 378 -14.25 6.88 12.71
CA VAL A 378 -14.98 8.02 12.12
C VAL A 378 -16.50 7.86 12.21
N TYR A 379 -16.97 6.61 12.18
CA TYR A 379 -18.38 6.25 12.18
C TYR A 379 -18.64 4.90 12.85
N VAL A 380 -19.90 4.65 13.17
CA VAL A 380 -20.38 3.48 13.92
C VAL A 380 -21.47 2.74 13.13
N TYR A 381 -21.25 1.46 12.86
CA TYR A 381 -22.21 0.59 12.21
C TYR A 381 -22.75 -0.47 13.18
N THR A 382 -24.08 -0.58 13.22
CA THR A 382 -24.87 -1.36 14.16
C THR A 382 -25.92 -2.17 13.38
N ALA A 383 -26.56 -3.15 14.02
CA ALA A 383 -27.72 -3.82 13.43
C ALA A 383 -28.94 -2.91 13.13
N ALA A 384 -28.92 -1.62 13.55
CA ALA A 384 -29.98 -0.64 13.31
C ALA A 384 -29.69 0.37 12.17
N ASN A 385 -28.50 0.33 11.57
CA ASN A 385 -28.16 1.06 10.34
C ASN A 385 -27.55 0.21 9.23
N VAL A 386 -27.17 -1.04 9.51
CA VAL A 386 -26.92 -2.07 8.50
C VAL A 386 -28.24 -2.65 8.00
N ILE A 387 -28.36 -2.84 6.69
CA ILE A 387 -29.55 -3.40 6.03
C ILE A 387 -29.79 -4.82 6.57
N LYS A 388 -30.99 -5.02 7.15
CA LYS A 388 -31.40 -6.22 7.91
C LYS A 388 -30.51 -6.60 9.12
N GLY A 389 -29.50 -5.78 9.45
CA GLY A 389 -28.46 -6.13 10.43
C GLY A 389 -27.51 -7.26 9.98
N GLU A 390 -27.43 -7.57 8.68
CA GLU A 390 -26.59 -8.68 8.17
C GLU A 390 -25.09 -8.27 8.05
N PHE A 391 -24.25 -8.72 8.98
CA PHE A 391 -22.79 -8.66 8.88
C PHE A 391 -22.21 -9.98 8.36
N LYS A 392 -21.42 -9.94 7.28
CA LYS A 392 -20.73 -11.12 6.72
C LYS A 392 -19.25 -11.05 7.08
N TYR A 393 -18.72 -12.09 7.72
CA TYR A 393 -17.32 -12.17 8.12
C TYR A 393 -16.54 -13.23 7.35
N VAL A 394 -15.30 -12.92 6.98
CA VAL A 394 -14.36 -13.85 6.32
C VAL A 394 -13.06 -13.90 7.12
N GLY A 395 -12.59 -15.10 7.45
CA GLY A 395 -11.28 -15.30 8.08
C GLY A 395 -10.16 -15.36 7.04
N SER A 396 -9.05 -14.66 7.28
CA SER A 396 -7.84 -14.79 6.47
C SER A 396 -7.19 -16.18 6.64
N SER A 397 -6.51 -16.66 5.59
CA SER A 397 -5.93 -18.01 5.54
C SER A 397 -4.83 -18.24 6.58
N LEU A 398 -4.63 -19.50 6.99
CA LEU A 398 -3.45 -19.90 7.77
C LEU A 398 -2.14 -19.61 7.01
N ARG A 399 -2.15 -19.69 5.67
CA ARG A 399 -0.98 -19.32 4.83
C ARG A 399 -0.59 -17.84 4.93
N THR A 400 -1.53 -16.98 5.34
CA THR A 400 -1.30 -15.54 5.58
C THR A 400 -1.05 -15.21 7.05
N ARG A 401 -0.69 -16.20 7.88
CA ARG A 401 -0.07 -15.98 9.21
C ARG A 401 1.44 -15.99 9.02
N TYR A 402 2.04 -14.83 8.78
CA TYR A 402 3.50 -14.73 8.68
C TYR A 402 4.09 -14.72 10.10
N THR A 403 5.19 -15.44 10.29
CA THR A 403 5.88 -15.57 11.59
C THR A 403 7.34 -15.14 11.51
N THR A 404 7.85 -14.95 10.29
CA THR A 404 9.15 -14.38 9.96
C THR A 404 9.00 -13.43 8.77
N ALA A 405 9.73 -12.33 8.76
CA ALA A 405 9.75 -11.35 7.68
C ALA A 405 11.20 -11.06 7.26
N LEU A 406 11.43 -11.06 5.95
CA LEU A 406 12.68 -10.70 5.29
C LEU A 406 12.45 -9.35 4.61
N VAL A 407 13.02 -8.28 5.18
CA VAL A 407 12.78 -6.89 4.74
C VAL A 407 14.02 -6.32 4.08
N THR A 408 13.98 -6.20 2.75
CA THR A 408 15.06 -5.60 1.96
C THR A 408 15.02 -4.07 2.09
N TYR A 409 16.16 -3.48 2.44
CA TYR A 409 16.40 -2.02 2.53
C TYR A 409 17.75 -1.66 1.88
N ASN A 410 17.98 -0.38 1.58
CA ASN A 410 19.24 0.09 0.99
C ASN A 410 20.17 0.57 2.11
N ASP A 411 21.26 -0.13 2.41
CA ASP A 411 22.06 0.15 3.62
C ASP A 411 23.16 1.22 3.39
N PRO A 412 23.11 2.41 4.00
CA PRO A 412 24.14 3.44 3.84
C PRO A 412 25.52 2.98 4.34
N GLY A 413 25.58 2.09 5.33
CA GLY A 413 26.83 1.49 5.82
C GLY A 413 27.45 0.48 4.85
N ASN A 414 26.72 0.09 3.79
CA ASN A 414 27.16 -0.78 2.70
C ASN A 414 26.96 -0.09 1.33
N ALA A 415 27.28 1.21 1.25
CA ALA A 415 27.18 2.02 0.02
C ALA A 415 25.79 1.97 -0.65
N TYR A 416 24.72 2.01 0.15
CA TYR A 416 23.31 1.92 -0.26
C TYR A 416 22.92 0.62 -1.00
N LYS A 417 23.74 -0.43 -0.92
CA LYS A 417 23.44 -1.75 -1.50
C LYS A 417 22.27 -2.40 -0.74
N GLN A 418 21.53 -3.26 -1.45
CA GLN A 418 20.36 -3.94 -0.87
C GLN A 418 20.79 -4.98 0.17
N THR A 419 20.35 -4.78 1.40
CA THR A 419 20.57 -5.64 2.57
C THR A 419 19.22 -6.12 3.08
N VAL A 420 19.14 -7.34 3.61
CA VAL A 420 17.91 -7.92 4.15
C VAL A 420 17.96 -7.92 5.68
N GLU A 421 17.02 -7.23 6.31
CA GLU A 421 16.76 -7.35 7.75
C GLU A 421 15.83 -8.55 8.01
N TYR A 422 16.20 -9.40 8.98
CA TYR A 422 15.37 -10.50 9.44
C TYR A 422 14.60 -10.11 10.70
N VAL A 423 13.29 -10.34 10.69
CA VAL A 423 12.39 -10.08 11.82
C VAL A 423 11.56 -11.33 12.10
N GLU A 424 11.32 -11.64 13.37
CA GLU A 424 10.54 -12.82 13.78
C GLU A 424 9.51 -12.51 14.87
N ASP A 425 8.46 -13.34 14.89
CA ASP A 425 7.49 -13.44 15.97
C ASP A 425 7.64 -14.83 16.61
N ALA A 426 8.34 -14.89 17.75
CA ALA A 426 8.65 -16.16 18.43
C ALA A 426 7.39 -16.93 18.90
N ASP A 427 6.35 -16.24 19.39
CA ASP A 427 5.05 -16.86 19.69
C ASP A 427 4.41 -17.41 18.42
N GLY A 428 4.48 -16.63 17.33
CA GLY A 428 4.00 -17.02 16.01
C GLY A 428 4.67 -18.29 15.52
N ILE A 429 6.01 -18.36 15.59
CA ILE A 429 6.81 -19.54 15.24
C ILE A 429 6.42 -20.74 16.12
N ASN A 430 6.32 -20.56 17.44
CA ASN A 430 5.93 -21.62 18.37
C ASN A 430 4.51 -22.18 18.09
N ARG A 431 3.61 -21.37 17.55
CA ARG A 431 2.20 -21.74 17.30
C ARG A 431 1.91 -22.21 15.87
N TYR A 432 2.59 -21.67 14.87
CA TYR A 432 2.28 -21.88 13.44
C TYR A 432 3.48 -22.41 12.63
N GLY A 433 4.66 -22.53 13.22
CA GLY A 433 5.91 -22.81 12.51
C GLY A 433 6.47 -21.59 11.77
N ILE A 434 7.54 -21.80 11.00
CA ILE A 434 8.16 -20.73 10.20
C ILE A 434 7.37 -20.53 8.90
N ASN A 435 6.78 -19.35 8.75
CA ASN A 435 6.16 -18.86 7.52
C ASN A 435 6.72 -17.47 7.20
N LYS A 436 7.16 -17.27 5.95
CA LYS A 436 7.97 -16.12 5.53
C LYS A 436 7.16 -15.11 4.74
N ALA A 437 7.24 -13.84 5.15
CA ALA A 437 6.97 -12.70 4.27
C ALA A 437 8.28 -12.19 3.66
N GLU A 438 8.31 -11.98 2.35
CA GLU A 438 9.41 -11.29 1.65
C GLU A 438 8.91 -9.90 1.25
N ILE A 439 9.61 -8.86 1.70
CA ILE A 439 9.15 -7.46 1.65
C ILE A 439 10.31 -6.59 1.16
N THR A 440 10.07 -5.71 0.19
CA THR A 440 11.02 -4.65 -0.18
C THR A 440 10.52 -3.33 0.37
N ALA A 441 11.24 -2.75 1.33
CA ALA A 441 10.88 -1.48 1.93
C ALA A 441 11.32 -0.33 1.01
N PHE A 442 10.39 0.17 0.19
CA PHE A 442 10.67 1.25 -0.77
C PHE A 442 11.26 2.48 -0.07
N GLY A 443 12.30 3.08 -0.67
CA GLY A 443 12.98 4.27 -0.12
C GLY A 443 13.59 4.11 1.28
N CYS A 444 13.62 2.90 1.85
CA CYS A 444 14.06 2.70 3.22
C CYS A 444 15.58 2.57 3.30
N THR A 445 16.20 3.45 4.10
CA THR A 445 17.65 3.45 4.37
C THR A 445 18.01 3.26 5.84
N SER A 446 17.03 3.21 6.74
CA SER A 446 17.25 2.79 8.13
C SER A 446 16.93 1.30 8.32
N ARG A 447 17.89 0.56 8.90
CA ARG A 447 17.69 -0.84 9.34
C ARG A 447 16.56 -0.95 10.36
N SER A 448 16.39 0.05 11.22
CA SER A 448 15.36 0.07 12.28
C SER A 448 13.99 0.40 11.70
N GLN A 449 13.91 1.27 10.69
CA GLN A 449 12.68 1.46 9.89
C GLN A 449 12.30 0.16 9.16
N ALA A 450 13.26 -0.58 8.58
CA ALA A 450 13.01 -1.88 7.97
C ALA A 450 12.54 -2.93 9.01
N GLN A 451 13.16 -2.97 10.20
CA GLN A 451 12.72 -3.81 11.32
C GLN A 451 11.27 -3.50 11.73
N ARG A 452 10.90 -2.22 11.85
CA ARG A 452 9.53 -1.76 12.13
C ARG A 452 8.55 -2.08 10.99
N VAL A 453 8.98 -2.17 9.73
CA VAL A 453 8.13 -2.64 8.62
C VAL A 453 7.85 -4.14 8.75
N GLY A 454 8.87 -4.93 9.10
CA GLY A 454 8.74 -6.38 9.35
C GLY A 454 7.81 -6.66 10.52
N GLN A 455 8.04 -6.04 11.68
CA GLN A 455 7.20 -6.19 12.88
C GLN A 455 5.73 -5.81 12.60
N TRP A 456 5.50 -4.68 11.91
CA TRP A 456 4.15 -4.26 11.54
C TRP A 456 3.43 -5.29 10.66
N SER A 457 4.13 -5.89 9.70
CA SER A 457 3.58 -6.93 8.82
C SER A 457 3.24 -8.21 9.59
N LEU A 458 4.12 -8.65 10.49
CA LEU A 458 3.90 -9.83 11.33
C LEU A 458 2.70 -9.64 12.27
N LEU A 459 2.68 -8.53 13.03
CA LEU A 459 1.62 -8.20 13.99
C LEU A 459 0.27 -8.01 13.28
N THR A 460 0.24 -7.29 12.15
CA THR A 460 -0.95 -7.18 11.29
C THR A 460 -1.44 -8.57 10.88
N SER A 461 -0.56 -9.45 10.40
CA SER A 461 -0.96 -10.81 9.99
C SER A 461 -1.47 -11.70 11.14
N ARG A 462 -1.04 -11.44 12.38
CA ARG A 462 -1.39 -12.19 13.60
C ARG A 462 -2.69 -11.70 14.25
N TYR A 463 -2.95 -10.40 14.27
CA TYR A 463 -4.08 -9.81 15.00
C TYR A 463 -5.24 -9.35 14.07
N GLU A 464 -4.95 -8.76 12.91
CA GLU A 464 -5.95 -8.24 11.96
C GLU A 464 -6.50 -9.35 11.05
N THR A 465 -7.06 -10.39 11.68
CA THR A 465 -7.30 -11.71 11.04
C THR A 465 -8.64 -11.84 10.32
N ASN A 466 -9.63 -11.00 10.62
CA ASN A 466 -10.96 -11.04 10.01
C ASN A 466 -11.14 -9.90 8.99
N ALA A 467 -11.93 -10.15 7.94
CA ALA A 467 -12.59 -9.11 7.16
C ALA A 467 -14.10 -9.13 7.44
N VAL A 468 -14.77 -8.00 7.24
CA VAL A 468 -16.22 -7.84 7.31
C VAL A 468 -16.74 -7.15 6.05
N THR A 469 -17.88 -7.61 5.55
CA THR A 469 -18.64 -6.97 4.47
C THR A 469 -20.10 -6.84 4.88
N PHE A 470 -20.70 -5.68 4.68
CA PHE A 470 -22.09 -5.40 5.04
C PHE A 470 -22.68 -4.28 4.16
N SER A 471 -24.00 -4.19 4.08
CA SER A 471 -24.70 -3.20 3.26
C SER A 471 -25.45 -2.18 4.10
N VAL A 472 -25.42 -0.91 3.70
CA VAL A 472 -26.03 0.23 4.39
C VAL A 472 -26.79 1.12 3.40
N GLY A 473 -27.63 2.01 3.92
CA GLY A 473 -28.19 3.13 3.13
C GLY A 473 -27.18 4.27 2.94
N MET A 474 -27.68 5.50 2.86
CA MET A 474 -26.86 6.72 2.69
C MET A 474 -25.72 6.87 3.73
N ASP A 475 -25.85 6.26 4.92
CA ASP A 475 -24.81 6.14 5.95
C ASP A 475 -23.49 5.53 5.43
N GLY A 476 -23.48 4.90 4.24
CA GLY A 476 -22.27 4.43 3.56
C GLY A 476 -21.38 5.51 2.97
N THR A 477 -21.89 6.74 2.80
CA THR A 477 -21.10 7.90 2.34
C THR A 477 -20.24 8.52 3.44
N LEU A 478 -20.43 8.11 4.70
CA LEU A 478 -19.82 8.71 5.89
C LEU A 478 -18.46 8.11 6.28
N ALA A 479 -18.07 6.99 5.67
CA ALA A 479 -16.76 6.37 5.85
C ALA A 479 -16.10 6.14 4.49
N GLN A 480 -14.79 6.37 4.40
CA GLN A 480 -14.00 6.28 3.17
C GLN A 480 -12.90 5.21 3.28
N PRO A 481 -12.40 4.66 2.16
CA PRO A 481 -11.28 3.73 2.17
C PRO A 481 -10.07 4.28 2.94
N GLY A 482 -9.45 3.43 3.75
CA GLY A 482 -8.38 3.79 4.67
C GLY A 482 -8.84 4.30 6.05
N GLN A 483 -10.11 4.72 6.24
CA GLN A 483 -10.60 5.17 7.55
C GLN A 483 -10.97 4.00 8.48
N VAL A 484 -10.88 4.22 9.80
CA VAL A 484 -11.31 3.26 10.83
C VAL A 484 -12.79 3.47 11.15
N ILE A 485 -13.54 2.38 11.31
CA ILE A 485 -14.95 2.34 11.70
C ILE A 485 -15.13 1.38 12.89
N ALA A 486 -16.14 1.63 13.72
CA ALA A 486 -16.55 0.72 14.79
C ALA A 486 -17.76 -0.13 14.35
N VAL A 487 -17.69 -1.44 14.57
CA VAL A 487 -18.75 -2.39 14.25
C VAL A 487 -19.31 -2.99 15.55
N ALA A 488 -20.57 -2.63 15.82
CA ALA A 488 -21.35 -3.05 16.98
C ALA A 488 -22.34 -4.17 16.59
N ASP A 489 -21.81 -5.30 16.12
CA ASP A 489 -22.60 -6.48 15.78
C ASP A 489 -23.04 -7.24 17.06
N PRO A 490 -24.36 -7.38 17.33
CA PRO A 490 -24.85 -8.14 18.46
C PRO A 490 -24.55 -9.65 18.38
N ALA A 491 -24.33 -10.23 17.19
CA ALA A 491 -24.00 -11.65 17.06
C ALA A 491 -22.56 -11.94 17.52
N ARG A 492 -21.58 -11.12 17.12
CA ARG A 492 -20.21 -11.14 17.64
C ARG A 492 -20.14 -10.82 19.14
N ALA A 493 -20.82 -9.76 19.57
CA ALA A 493 -20.82 -9.32 20.97
C ALA A 493 -21.56 -10.26 21.95
N ARG A 494 -22.45 -11.12 21.41
CA ARG A 494 -23.43 -11.95 22.14
C ARG A 494 -24.44 -11.17 23.00
N ARG A 495 -24.49 -9.84 22.86
CA ARG A 495 -25.47 -8.95 23.49
C ARG A 495 -25.70 -7.73 22.59
N ARG A 496 -26.83 -7.04 22.74
CA ARG A 496 -27.06 -5.76 22.07
C ARG A 496 -26.07 -4.72 22.60
N ILE A 497 -25.32 -4.07 21.71
CA ILE A 497 -24.36 -2.99 22.04
C ILE A 497 -24.55 -1.73 21.16
N GLY A 498 -25.63 -1.66 20.38
CA GLY A 498 -25.98 -0.48 19.59
C GLY A 498 -27.43 -0.50 19.10
N GLY A 499 -27.90 0.66 18.63
CA GLY A 499 -29.29 0.90 18.25
C GLY A 499 -29.52 2.32 17.72
N ARG A 500 -30.74 2.83 17.85
CA ARG A 500 -31.08 4.24 17.58
C ARG A 500 -31.67 4.94 18.82
N LEU A 501 -31.51 6.26 18.93
CA LEU A 501 -32.08 7.02 20.04
C LEU A 501 -33.61 7.08 19.91
N LEU A 502 -34.32 6.78 21.00
CA LEU A 502 -35.78 6.87 21.07
C LEU A 502 -36.24 8.33 21.22
N SER A 503 -35.56 9.06 22.11
CA SER A 503 -35.81 10.47 22.39
C SER A 503 -34.59 11.12 23.01
N VAL A 504 -34.56 12.46 22.99
CA VAL A 504 -33.49 13.28 23.55
C VAL A 504 -34.17 14.33 24.43
N GLN A 505 -33.71 14.48 25.67
CA GLN A 505 -34.26 15.48 26.59
C GLN A 505 -33.42 16.76 26.54
N ASP A 506 -32.09 16.60 26.60
CA ASP A 506 -31.10 17.67 26.45
C ASP A 506 -29.77 17.10 25.91
N ALA A 507 -28.69 17.89 25.97
CA ALA A 507 -27.38 17.51 25.46
C ALA A 507 -26.61 16.51 26.34
N SER A 508 -27.12 16.11 27.51
CA SER A 508 -26.54 15.08 28.39
C SER A 508 -27.49 13.91 28.70
N HIS A 509 -28.79 14.05 28.45
CA HIS A 509 -29.83 13.05 28.75
C HIS A 509 -30.49 12.52 27.47
N VAL A 510 -30.16 11.27 27.11
CA VAL A 510 -30.65 10.59 25.89
C VAL A 510 -31.32 9.25 26.21
N THR A 511 -32.46 8.97 25.60
CA THR A 511 -33.19 7.71 25.78
C THR A 511 -32.84 6.74 24.66
N LEU A 512 -32.36 5.55 25.01
CA LEU A 512 -32.07 4.49 24.03
C LEU A 512 -33.37 3.76 23.63
N ASP A 513 -33.49 3.34 22.37
CA ASP A 513 -34.57 2.46 21.88
C ASP A 513 -34.73 1.17 22.68
N GLN A 514 -33.62 0.53 23.03
CA GLN A 514 -33.56 -0.58 23.98
C GLN A 514 -32.15 -0.63 24.60
N ALA A 515 -32.03 -0.13 25.83
CA ALA A 515 -30.77 -0.18 26.58
C ALA A 515 -30.38 -1.65 26.90
N PRO A 516 -29.08 -2.02 26.83
CA PRO A 516 -28.63 -3.34 27.26
C PRO A 516 -28.77 -3.51 28.78
N PRO A 517 -29.06 -4.71 29.31
CA PRO A 517 -29.37 -4.90 30.73
C PRO A 517 -28.18 -4.63 31.68
N ASP A 518 -26.93 -4.80 31.21
CA ASP A 518 -25.73 -4.60 32.03
C ASP A 518 -25.07 -3.21 31.83
N ILE A 519 -25.77 -2.24 31.24
CA ILE A 519 -25.24 -0.88 31.04
C ILE A 519 -25.12 -0.14 32.39
N ALA A 520 -23.96 0.44 32.68
CA ALA A 520 -23.66 1.01 34.00
C ALA A 520 -22.95 2.36 33.95
N ALA A 521 -22.88 3.04 35.10
CA ALA A 521 -21.99 4.18 35.28
C ALA A 521 -20.52 3.75 35.09
N GLY A 522 -19.75 4.51 34.32
CA GLY A 522 -18.39 4.16 33.88
C GLY A 522 -18.32 3.43 32.53
N ASP A 523 -19.43 2.92 31.99
CA ASP A 523 -19.50 2.54 30.58
C ASP A 523 -19.44 3.78 29.68
N THR A 524 -19.20 3.59 28.38
CA THR A 524 -19.04 4.70 27.42
C THR A 524 -20.06 4.62 26.30
N LEU A 525 -20.91 5.65 26.19
CA LEU A 525 -21.85 5.83 25.08
C LEU A 525 -21.17 6.56 23.93
N THR A 526 -21.40 6.09 22.70
CA THR A 526 -21.06 6.80 21.46
C THR A 526 -22.33 7.09 20.69
N VAL A 527 -22.54 8.35 20.30
CA VAL A 527 -23.71 8.81 19.52
C VAL A 527 -23.25 9.49 18.24
N ILE A 528 -23.93 9.24 17.12
CA ILE A 528 -23.74 9.98 15.88
C ILE A 528 -24.47 11.32 15.95
N MET A 529 -23.72 12.41 15.80
CA MET A 529 -24.26 13.77 15.86
C MET A 529 -24.91 14.19 14.53
N PRO A 530 -25.73 15.28 14.50
CA PRO A 530 -26.30 15.83 13.26
C PRO A 530 -25.25 16.27 12.23
N THR A 531 -23.98 16.44 12.64
CA THR A 531 -22.83 16.71 11.78
C THR A 531 -22.24 15.46 11.11
N GLY A 532 -22.82 14.27 11.34
CA GLY A 532 -22.32 12.97 10.88
C GLY A 532 -21.20 12.38 11.74
N LEU A 533 -20.54 13.19 12.57
CA LEU A 533 -19.43 12.76 13.43
C LEU A 533 -19.90 11.93 14.63
N ALA A 534 -19.16 10.88 14.96
CA ALA A 534 -19.30 10.18 16.23
C ALA A 534 -18.85 11.07 17.40
N GLN A 535 -19.57 11.00 18.53
CA GLN A 535 -19.18 11.61 19.80
C GLN A 535 -19.26 10.58 20.92
N LYS A 536 -18.12 10.37 21.57
CA LYS A 536 -17.92 9.43 22.67
C LYS A 536 -18.05 10.16 24.02
N ARG A 537 -18.76 9.58 24.99
CA ARG A 537 -19.05 10.16 26.33
C ARG A 537 -19.16 9.07 27.40
N ALA A 538 -18.55 9.30 28.57
CA ALA A 538 -18.73 8.43 29.72
C ALA A 538 -20.16 8.54 30.27
N ILE A 539 -20.72 7.42 30.74
CA ILE A 539 -22.04 7.32 31.37
C ILE A 539 -21.91 7.55 32.88
N THR A 540 -22.79 8.37 33.46
CA THR A 540 -22.85 8.64 34.90
C THR A 540 -24.04 7.99 35.58
N ALA A 541 -25.17 7.82 34.88
CA ALA A 541 -26.35 7.11 35.38
C ALA A 541 -27.18 6.54 34.23
N VAL A 542 -27.95 5.48 34.53
CA VAL A 542 -28.98 4.94 33.63
C VAL A 542 -30.25 4.63 34.42
N THR A 543 -31.40 5.13 33.97
CA THR A 543 -32.71 4.92 34.60
C THR A 543 -33.75 4.61 33.54
N ASN A 544 -34.34 3.40 33.55
CA ASN A 544 -35.41 2.99 32.62
C ASN A 544 -35.10 3.25 31.12
N GLY A 545 -33.84 3.14 30.71
CA GLY A 545 -33.40 3.38 29.33
C GLY A 545 -33.00 4.83 29.00
N LEU A 546 -33.26 5.79 29.91
CA LEU A 546 -32.64 7.12 29.89
C LEU A 546 -31.20 7.00 30.38
N VAL A 547 -30.25 7.42 29.56
CA VAL A 547 -28.81 7.44 29.85
C VAL A 547 -28.38 8.90 30.07
N GLN A 548 -27.67 9.13 31.18
CA GLN A 548 -27.02 10.39 31.50
C GLN A 548 -25.51 10.28 31.20
N THR A 549 -24.97 11.24 30.47
CA THR A 549 -23.52 11.36 30.23
C THR A 549 -22.83 12.30 31.23
N ALA A 550 -21.51 12.14 31.39
CA ALA A 550 -20.68 13.04 32.19
C ALA A 550 -20.62 14.45 31.59
N ASP A 551 -20.17 14.54 30.33
CA ASP A 551 -20.14 15.78 29.56
C ASP A 551 -21.30 15.84 28.57
N ALA A 552 -21.73 17.06 28.24
CA ALA A 552 -22.70 17.30 27.18
C ALA A 552 -22.12 16.97 25.79
N PHE A 553 -22.98 16.56 24.87
CA PHE A 553 -22.69 16.52 23.44
C PHE A 553 -22.51 17.96 22.89
N PRO A 554 -21.65 18.18 21.87
CA PRO A 554 -21.27 19.53 21.42
C PRO A 554 -22.38 20.21 20.61
N THR A 555 -23.37 19.44 20.18
CA THR A 555 -24.66 19.86 19.60
C THR A 555 -25.74 18.97 20.21
N LEU A 556 -27.01 19.34 20.10
CA LEU A 556 -28.10 18.48 20.58
C LEU A 556 -28.21 17.22 19.69
N PRO A 557 -28.19 15.99 20.24
CA PRO A 557 -28.47 14.79 19.46
C PRO A 557 -29.90 14.79 18.88
N LEU A 558 -30.13 14.00 17.84
CA LEU A 558 -31.47 13.81 17.26
C LEU A 558 -32.07 12.46 17.67
N ALA A 559 -33.40 12.42 17.84
CA ALA A 559 -34.12 11.14 17.87
C ALA A 559 -33.90 10.39 16.54
N GLY A 560 -33.74 9.07 16.62
CA GLY A 560 -33.35 8.23 15.47
C GLY A 560 -31.85 8.20 15.15
N ALA A 561 -31.01 9.03 15.80
CA ALA A 561 -29.56 8.97 15.65
C ALA A 561 -29.00 7.61 16.12
N VAL A 562 -27.96 7.12 15.45
CA VAL A 562 -27.31 5.84 15.78
C VAL A 562 -26.50 5.97 17.07
N TRP A 563 -26.57 4.97 17.94
CA TRP A 563 -25.76 4.87 19.15
C TRP A 563 -25.10 3.50 19.31
N MET A 564 -24.02 3.47 20.09
CA MET A 564 -23.29 2.29 20.53
C MET A 564 -22.84 2.47 21.98
N VAL A 565 -22.73 1.38 22.74
CA VAL A 565 -22.16 1.41 24.10
C VAL A 565 -21.03 0.38 24.26
N GLU A 566 -19.97 0.81 24.92
CA GLU A 566 -18.79 0.00 25.22
C GLU A 566 -18.58 -0.07 26.74
N SER A 567 -18.11 -1.22 27.23
CA SER A 567 -17.77 -1.44 28.63
C SER A 567 -16.43 -2.18 28.76
N SER A 568 -15.92 -2.29 29.98
CA SER A 568 -14.74 -3.13 30.30
C SER A 568 -14.93 -4.63 30.02
N LYS A 569 -16.17 -5.08 29.70
CA LYS A 569 -16.50 -6.47 29.35
C LYS A 569 -16.77 -6.67 27.86
N VAL A 570 -17.21 -5.62 27.14
CA VAL A 570 -17.52 -5.68 25.71
C VAL A 570 -17.21 -4.34 25.05
N GLN A 571 -16.23 -4.34 24.16
CA GLN A 571 -15.89 -3.22 23.27
C GLN A 571 -16.30 -3.55 21.83
N ALA A 572 -16.43 -2.51 20.99
CA ALA A 572 -16.78 -2.70 19.58
C ALA A 572 -15.60 -3.26 18.78
N GLN A 573 -15.88 -4.02 17.72
CA GLN A 573 -14.82 -4.44 16.81
C GLN A 573 -14.44 -3.28 15.89
N LEU A 574 -13.17 -2.86 15.91
CA LEU A 574 -12.67 -1.88 14.94
C LEU A 574 -12.31 -2.56 13.62
N PHE A 575 -12.59 -1.88 12.52
CA PHE A 575 -12.22 -2.29 11.16
C PHE A 575 -11.71 -1.08 10.37
N ARG A 576 -10.68 -1.24 9.54
CA ARG A 576 -10.23 -0.24 8.55
C ARG A 576 -10.92 -0.55 7.21
N VAL A 577 -11.63 0.42 6.66
CA VAL A 577 -12.38 0.28 5.40
C VAL A 577 -11.41 0.04 4.24
N THR A 578 -11.62 -1.03 3.47
CA THR A 578 -10.83 -1.34 2.27
C THR A 578 -11.53 -0.86 1.01
N SER A 579 -12.87 -0.91 0.97
CA SER A 579 -13.66 -0.37 -0.14
C SER A 579 -15.08 -0.01 0.31
N VAL A 580 -15.63 1.02 -0.34
CA VAL A 580 -17.06 1.31 -0.36
C VAL A 580 -17.49 1.23 -1.82
N SER A 581 -18.59 0.52 -2.10
CA SER A 581 -19.14 0.41 -3.46
C SER A 581 -20.63 0.68 -3.46
N GLU A 582 -21.05 1.59 -4.34
CA GLU A 582 -22.46 1.85 -4.65
C GLU A 582 -23.07 0.65 -5.38
N LYS A 583 -24.31 0.30 -5.03
CA LYS A 583 -25.13 -0.75 -5.66
C LYS A 583 -26.39 -0.10 -6.24
N GLU A 584 -27.45 -0.88 -6.48
CA GLU A 584 -28.71 -0.33 -6.97
C GLU A 584 -29.39 0.60 -5.93
N GLY A 585 -29.82 1.77 -6.40
CA GLY A 585 -30.50 2.78 -5.59
C GLY A 585 -29.57 3.49 -4.61
N ILE A 586 -30.01 3.66 -3.35
CA ILE A 586 -29.26 4.33 -2.29
C ILE A 586 -28.46 3.36 -1.40
N THR A 587 -28.06 2.23 -1.97
CA THR A 587 -27.44 1.11 -1.24
C THR A 587 -25.93 1.12 -1.43
N PHE A 588 -25.17 1.11 -0.33
CA PHE A 588 -23.71 1.03 -0.35
C PHE A 588 -23.26 -0.26 0.36
N GLU A 589 -22.31 -0.97 -0.24
CA GLU A 589 -21.64 -2.12 0.38
C GLU A 589 -20.24 -1.68 0.85
N ILE A 590 -20.02 -1.78 2.16
CA ILE A 590 -18.75 -1.52 2.81
C ILE A 590 -18.03 -2.86 3.00
N SER A 591 -16.77 -2.92 2.61
CA SER A 591 -15.84 -3.97 3.02
C SER A 591 -14.68 -3.38 3.81
N ALA A 592 -14.26 -4.08 4.87
CA ALA A 592 -13.26 -3.60 5.81
C ALA A 592 -12.47 -4.76 6.43
N THR A 593 -11.18 -4.57 6.68
CA THR A 593 -10.32 -5.51 7.43
C THR A 593 -10.27 -5.13 8.90
N GLN A 594 -10.19 -6.12 9.79
CA GLN A 594 -10.10 -5.89 11.24
C GLN A 594 -8.96 -4.92 11.55
N HIS A 595 -9.16 -4.02 12.52
CA HIS A 595 -8.11 -3.10 12.97
C HIS A 595 -7.74 -3.37 14.43
N GLU A 596 -6.44 -3.48 14.72
CA GLU A 596 -5.88 -3.58 16.06
C GLU A 596 -5.05 -2.31 16.38
N PRO A 597 -5.59 -1.36 17.16
CA PRO A 597 -4.89 -0.11 17.48
C PRO A 597 -3.66 -0.30 18.38
N GLY A 598 -3.56 -1.41 19.14
CA GLY A 598 -2.38 -1.70 19.95
C GLY A 598 -1.09 -1.90 19.14
N LYS A 599 -1.22 -2.25 17.84
CA LYS A 599 -0.06 -2.60 16.99
C LYS A 599 0.94 -1.45 16.79
N TYR A 600 0.53 -0.19 16.88
CA TYR A 600 1.43 0.94 16.69
C TYR A 600 2.48 1.05 17.81
N ALA A 601 2.04 0.94 19.07
CA ALA A 601 2.94 0.94 20.23
C ALA A 601 3.81 -0.34 20.27
N ALA A 602 3.24 -1.48 19.87
CA ALA A 602 3.99 -2.73 19.76
C ALA A 602 5.17 -2.63 18.78
N VAL A 603 4.99 -1.92 17.66
CA VAL A 603 6.04 -1.71 16.65
C VAL A 603 7.02 -0.60 17.02
N ASP A 604 6.56 0.50 17.61
CA ASP A 604 7.43 1.65 17.89
C ASP A 604 8.23 1.52 19.21
N SER A 605 7.77 0.71 20.17
CA SER A 605 8.42 0.54 21.49
C SER A 605 8.39 -0.88 22.07
N GLY A 606 7.87 -1.88 21.36
CA GLY A 606 7.78 -3.26 21.87
C GLY A 606 6.68 -3.48 22.92
N ALA A 607 5.70 -2.57 23.01
CA ALA A 607 4.58 -2.70 23.95
C ALA A 607 3.75 -3.96 23.68
N ALA A 608 3.29 -4.63 24.74
CA ALA A 608 2.39 -5.77 24.62
C ALA A 608 1.00 -5.33 24.12
N ILE A 609 0.45 -6.06 23.15
CA ILE A 609 -0.93 -5.88 22.67
C ILE A 609 -1.87 -6.66 23.59
N ASP A 610 -2.78 -5.95 24.28
CA ASP A 610 -3.92 -6.53 25.01
C ASP A 610 -5.18 -6.40 24.15
N PRO A 611 -5.69 -7.48 23.51
CA PRO A 611 -6.78 -7.38 22.55
C PRO A 611 -8.11 -7.02 23.22
N ALA A 612 -8.82 -6.05 22.65
CA ALA A 612 -10.12 -5.59 23.14
C ALA A 612 -11.11 -6.75 23.39
N PRO A 613 -11.86 -6.77 24.51
CA PRO A 613 -12.82 -7.83 24.80
C PRO A 613 -14.04 -7.71 23.89
N ILE A 614 -14.06 -8.49 22.80
CA ILE A 614 -15.11 -8.44 21.76
C ILE A 614 -16.46 -9.02 22.22
N ASN A 615 -16.46 -9.94 23.18
CA ASN A 615 -17.68 -10.58 23.68
C ASN A 615 -17.67 -10.70 25.21
N GLY A 616 -18.85 -10.72 25.81
CA GLY A 616 -19.02 -10.64 27.28
C GLY A 616 -18.61 -11.89 28.07
N LEU A 617 -17.89 -12.83 27.47
CA LEU A 617 -17.37 -14.02 28.16
C LEU A 617 -15.92 -13.77 28.58
N PRO A 618 -15.61 -13.76 29.90
CA PRO A 618 -14.23 -13.86 30.35
C PRO A 618 -13.69 -15.27 30.06
N LEU A 619 -13.15 -15.46 28.86
CA LEU A 619 -12.40 -16.67 28.49
C LEU A 619 -11.00 -16.69 29.13
N ASN A 620 -10.48 -15.51 29.48
CA ASN A 620 -9.14 -15.30 30.01
C ASN A 620 -9.00 -15.66 31.50
N THR A 621 -10.11 -15.73 32.25
CA THR A 621 -10.12 -15.98 33.69
C THR A 621 -11.22 -16.97 34.07
N GLN A 622 -10.84 -18.10 34.69
CA GLN A 622 -11.79 -19.09 35.18
C GLN A 622 -12.18 -18.78 36.64
N GLN A 623 -13.48 -18.64 36.91
CA GLN A 623 -13.99 -18.44 38.27
C GLN A 623 -13.81 -19.72 39.12
N ALA A 624 -13.47 -19.55 40.40
CA ALA A 624 -13.36 -20.66 41.34
C ALA A 624 -14.75 -21.24 41.70
N PRO A 625 -14.86 -22.57 41.91
CA PRO A 625 -16.13 -23.21 42.30
C PRO A 625 -16.59 -22.77 43.69
N GLY A 626 -17.91 -22.68 43.86
CA GLY A 626 -18.53 -22.30 45.13
C GLY A 626 -18.75 -23.48 46.07
N ASN A 627 -19.02 -23.19 47.35
CA ASN A 627 -19.64 -24.12 48.30
C ASN A 627 -18.94 -25.49 48.40
N ILE A 628 -17.60 -25.46 48.56
CA ILE A 628 -16.80 -26.67 48.72
C ILE A 628 -17.18 -27.34 50.04
N ARG A 629 -17.77 -28.52 49.96
CA ARG A 629 -18.32 -29.28 51.08
C ARG A 629 -17.68 -30.66 51.12
N VAL A 630 -17.43 -31.13 52.33
CA VAL A 630 -16.82 -32.45 52.60
C VAL A 630 -17.82 -33.24 53.43
N SER A 631 -18.13 -34.46 52.98
CA SER A 631 -19.03 -35.38 53.67
C SER A 631 -18.47 -36.81 53.59
N GLN A 632 -19.18 -37.78 54.16
CA GLN A 632 -18.80 -39.18 54.09
C GLN A 632 -20.00 -40.11 53.90
N PHE A 633 -19.72 -41.30 53.38
CA PHE A 633 -20.65 -42.42 53.30
C PHE A 633 -19.90 -43.73 53.54
N VAL A 634 -20.65 -44.81 53.75
CA VAL A 634 -20.10 -46.14 54.05
C VAL A 634 -20.51 -47.11 52.95
N VAL A 635 -19.54 -47.86 52.43
CA VAL A 635 -19.72 -48.91 51.43
C VAL A 635 -19.34 -50.25 52.06
N ILE A 636 -20.10 -51.30 51.79
CA ILE A 636 -19.74 -52.66 52.17
C ILE A 636 -19.34 -53.40 50.89
N ASP A 637 -18.04 -53.70 50.76
CA ASP A 637 -17.46 -54.38 49.60
C ASP A 637 -16.84 -55.70 50.05
N GLN A 638 -17.26 -56.81 49.44
CA GLN A 638 -16.86 -58.19 49.80
C GLN A 638 -16.95 -58.51 51.31
N GLY A 639 -17.91 -57.91 52.02
CA GLY A 639 -18.10 -58.06 53.47
C GLY A 639 -17.21 -57.17 54.34
N ILE A 640 -16.38 -56.32 53.75
CA ILE A 640 -15.53 -55.35 54.44
C ILE A 640 -16.18 -53.96 54.38
N THR A 641 -16.40 -53.37 55.55
CA THR A 641 -16.92 -52.00 55.69
C THR A 641 -15.81 -50.98 55.38
N ARG A 642 -16.02 -50.15 54.36
CA ARG A 642 -15.13 -49.05 53.95
C ARG A 642 -15.86 -47.72 54.07
N THR A 643 -15.27 -46.75 54.77
CA THR A 643 -15.79 -45.37 54.77
C THR A 643 -15.11 -44.57 53.68
N ASN A 644 -15.90 -43.86 52.88
CA ASN A 644 -15.45 -43.00 51.80
C ASN A 644 -15.80 -41.54 52.12
N MET A 645 -14.93 -40.60 51.74
CA MET A 645 -15.19 -39.15 51.78
C MET A 645 -15.68 -38.69 50.41
N THR A 646 -16.78 -37.97 50.36
CA THR A 646 -17.18 -37.20 49.17
C THR A 646 -16.72 -35.75 49.34
N ILE A 647 -15.92 -35.26 48.40
CA ILE A 647 -15.68 -33.83 48.20
C ILE A 647 -16.66 -33.39 47.12
N ALA A 648 -17.48 -32.38 47.39
CA ALA A 648 -18.44 -31.83 46.42
C ALA A 648 -18.40 -30.30 46.40
N TRP A 649 -18.91 -29.71 45.34
CA TRP A 649 -18.91 -28.27 45.11
C TRP A 649 -20.10 -27.84 44.23
N ASP A 650 -20.26 -26.54 44.04
CA ASP A 650 -21.24 -25.98 43.11
C ASP A 650 -20.56 -25.62 41.79
N SER A 651 -21.31 -25.70 40.67
CA SER A 651 -20.72 -25.53 39.34
C SER A 651 -20.15 -24.12 39.15
N ALA A 652 -18.88 -24.03 38.78
CA ALA A 652 -18.30 -22.80 38.28
C ALA A 652 -18.80 -22.54 36.84
N PRO A 653 -19.09 -21.29 36.44
CA PRO A 653 -19.35 -20.94 35.04
C PRO A 653 -18.19 -21.34 34.13
N ASN A 654 -18.49 -21.73 32.89
CA ASN A 654 -17.54 -22.08 31.81
C ASN A 654 -16.57 -23.24 32.09
N ALA A 655 -16.66 -23.91 33.23
CA ALA A 655 -15.82 -25.05 33.58
C ALA A 655 -16.26 -26.33 32.86
N ILE A 656 -15.30 -27.06 32.28
CA ILE A 656 -15.52 -28.41 31.72
C ILE A 656 -14.95 -29.52 32.62
N ALA A 657 -14.09 -29.16 33.56
CA ALA A 657 -13.52 -30.07 34.55
C ALA A 657 -13.14 -29.32 35.84
N TYR A 658 -12.88 -30.08 36.89
CA TYR A 658 -12.43 -29.61 38.19
C TYR A 658 -11.26 -30.46 38.66
N ILE A 659 -10.34 -29.86 39.42
CA ILE A 659 -9.24 -30.56 40.09
C ILE A 659 -9.44 -30.35 41.60
N ALA A 660 -9.57 -31.46 42.33
CA ALA A 660 -9.82 -31.47 43.76
C ALA A 660 -8.65 -32.11 44.54
N GLU A 661 -8.35 -31.52 45.70
CA GLU A 661 -7.29 -31.91 46.62
C GLU A 661 -7.83 -31.85 48.06
N PHE A 662 -7.25 -32.61 48.97
CA PHE A 662 -7.63 -32.65 50.38
C PHE A 662 -6.42 -32.78 51.29
N ARG A 663 -6.58 -32.42 52.56
CA ARG A 663 -5.61 -32.70 53.62
C ARG A 663 -6.32 -33.17 54.89
N LYS A 664 -5.59 -33.94 55.71
CA LYS A 664 -6.05 -34.46 57.00
C LYS A 664 -5.21 -33.87 58.13
N ASP A 665 -5.84 -33.40 59.21
CA ASP A 665 -5.21 -32.98 60.47
C ASP A 665 -3.96 -32.07 60.30
N ASN A 666 -4.07 -31.06 59.43
CA ASN A 666 -3.02 -30.11 59.04
C ASN A 666 -1.79 -30.67 58.30
N GLY A 667 -1.83 -31.92 57.82
CA GLY A 667 -0.84 -32.45 56.89
C GLY A 667 -0.88 -31.84 55.48
N ASP A 668 -0.07 -32.40 54.58
CA ASP A 668 0.07 -31.97 53.19
C ASP A 668 -1.20 -32.15 52.34
N TRP A 669 -1.25 -31.42 51.21
CA TRP A 669 -2.33 -31.52 50.23
C TRP A 669 -2.13 -32.72 49.29
N ILE A 670 -3.10 -33.63 49.32
CA ILE A 670 -3.16 -34.85 48.51
C ILE A 670 -4.20 -34.66 47.39
N THR A 671 -3.83 -34.98 46.15
CA THR A 671 -4.74 -34.88 45.00
C THR A 671 -5.77 -36.00 44.98
N ALA A 672 -7.05 -35.65 44.95
CA ALA A 672 -8.15 -36.60 44.75
C ALA A 672 -8.35 -36.94 43.26
N GLY A 673 -8.17 -35.97 42.35
CA GLY A 673 -8.17 -36.20 40.90
C GLY A 673 -8.69 -35.03 40.07
N ARG A 674 -8.72 -35.21 38.74
CA ARG A 674 -9.45 -34.35 37.78
C ARG A 674 -10.76 -35.05 37.40
N THR A 675 -11.89 -34.35 37.48
CA THR A 675 -13.23 -34.89 37.19
C THR A 675 -14.07 -33.89 36.39
N GLY A 676 -15.01 -34.38 35.57
CA GLY A 676 -16.05 -33.55 34.94
C GLY A 676 -17.31 -33.38 35.81
N GLY A 677 -17.44 -34.16 36.89
CA GLY A 677 -18.54 -34.07 37.84
C GLY A 677 -18.39 -32.93 38.85
N LEU A 678 -19.44 -32.68 39.64
CA LEU A 678 -19.45 -31.72 40.75
C LEU A 678 -19.05 -32.33 42.10
N SER A 679 -18.49 -33.54 42.07
CA SER A 679 -17.95 -34.25 43.22
C SER A 679 -16.87 -35.25 42.83
N ILE A 680 -16.09 -35.69 43.82
CA ILE A 680 -15.16 -36.81 43.73
C ILE A 680 -15.12 -37.57 45.07
N ASP A 681 -15.04 -38.89 45.00
CA ASP A 681 -15.00 -39.76 46.18
C ASP A 681 -13.60 -40.28 46.45
N VAL A 682 -13.14 -40.14 47.70
CA VAL A 682 -11.87 -40.65 48.21
C VAL A 682 -12.17 -41.83 49.13
N SER A 683 -11.68 -43.01 48.78
CA SER A 683 -11.99 -44.25 49.51
C SER A 683 -11.08 -44.49 50.72
N ASN A 684 -11.56 -45.30 51.67
CA ASN A 684 -10.82 -45.76 52.85
C ASN A 684 -10.32 -44.63 53.77
N ILE A 685 -11.18 -43.67 54.11
CA ILE A 685 -10.84 -42.61 55.07
C ILE A 685 -10.81 -43.11 56.52
N TYR A 686 -10.02 -42.41 57.34
CA TYR A 686 -9.87 -42.61 58.78
C TYR A 686 -10.49 -41.43 59.54
N THR A 687 -10.82 -41.61 60.82
CA THR A 687 -11.30 -40.48 61.63
C THR A 687 -10.26 -39.37 61.74
N GLY A 688 -10.70 -38.12 61.57
CA GLY A 688 -9.85 -36.94 61.61
C GLY A 688 -10.54 -35.70 61.03
N ARG A 689 -9.81 -34.59 60.99
CA ARG A 689 -10.26 -33.32 60.41
C ARG A 689 -9.82 -33.22 58.96
N TYR A 690 -10.78 -33.06 58.05
CA TYR A 690 -10.54 -32.97 56.62
C TYR A 690 -10.86 -31.57 56.11
N ALA A 691 -9.95 -31.01 55.30
CA ALA A 691 -10.19 -29.80 54.53
C ALA A 691 -9.91 -30.11 53.06
N ALA A 692 -10.82 -29.70 52.17
CA ALA A 692 -10.67 -29.84 50.72
C ALA A 692 -10.39 -28.49 50.06
N ARG A 693 -9.74 -28.52 48.90
CA ARG A 693 -9.62 -27.38 48.00
C ARG A 693 -9.85 -27.81 46.56
N VAL A 694 -10.55 -26.98 45.78
CA VAL A 694 -10.97 -27.31 44.42
C VAL A 694 -10.76 -26.11 43.50
N ARG A 695 -10.27 -26.36 42.29
CA ARG A 695 -10.18 -25.38 41.21
C ARG A 695 -10.92 -25.88 39.96
N ALA A 696 -11.54 -24.95 39.25
CA ALA A 696 -12.21 -25.21 37.97
C ALA A 696 -11.23 -25.08 36.81
N VAL A 697 -11.55 -25.72 35.68
CA VAL A 697 -10.77 -25.74 34.44
C VAL A 697 -11.70 -25.52 33.25
N ASN A 698 -11.43 -24.54 32.40
CA ASN A 698 -12.26 -24.21 31.24
C ASN A 698 -11.84 -24.97 29.97
N ALA A 699 -12.55 -24.74 28.87
CA ALA A 699 -12.30 -25.38 27.57
C ALA A 699 -11.00 -24.94 26.86
N LEU A 700 -10.22 -24.05 27.47
CA LEU A 700 -8.87 -23.62 27.05
C LEU A 700 -7.79 -24.09 28.05
N ASP A 701 -8.14 -25.03 28.95
CA ASP A 701 -7.34 -25.50 30.10
C ASP A 701 -6.88 -24.40 31.08
N ILE A 702 -7.48 -23.20 31.02
CA ILE A 702 -7.24 -22.14 32.01
C ILE A 702 -7.90 -22.52 33.34
N VAL A 703 -7.12 -22.45 34.42
CA VAL A 703 -7.52 -22.87 35.77
C VAL A 703 -7.91 -21.69 36.65
N SER A 704 -8.84 -21.91 37.59
CA SER A 704 -9.13 -20.93 38.64
C SER A 704 -8.09 -20.96 39.77
N PRO A 705 -8.05 -19.93 40.64
CA PRO A 705 -7.59 -20.09 42.02
C PRO A 705 -8.35 -21.22 42.73
N TYR A 706 -7.75 -21.78 43.79
CA TYR A 706 -8.44 -22.76 44.63
C TYR A 706 -9.49 -22.09 45.53
N ALA A 707 -10.71 -22.60 45.52
CA ALA A 707 -11.67 -22.43 46.60
C ALA A 707 -11.45 -23.52 47.67
N PHE A 708 -11.77 -23.23 48.93
CA PHE A 708 -11.51 -24.10 50.08
C PHE A 708 -12.82 -24.48 50.78
N SER A 709 -12.87 -25.67 51.39
CA SER A 709 -13.95 -26.08 52.28
C SER A 709 -13.76 -25.54 53.70
N THR A 710 -14.81 -25.57 54.49
CA THR A 710 -14.67 -25.62 55.95
C THR A 710 -13.97 -26.92 56.37
N GLU A 711 -13.20 -26.85 57.45
CA GLU A 711 -12.55 -28.02 58.06
C GLU A 711 -13.62 -28.87 58.77
N THR A 712 -13.80 -30.10 58.30
CA THR A 712 -14.92 -30.97 58.68
C THR A 712 -14.40 -32.25 59.36
N VAL A 713 -14.95 -32.61 60.51
CA VAL A 713 -14.59 -33.87 61.20
C VAL A 713 -15.31 -35.03 60.51
N LEU A 714 -14.54 -35.98 59.98
CA LEU A 714 -15.05 -37.23 59.43
C LEU A 714 -14.81 -38.39 60.41
N GLN A 715 -15.71 -39.37 60.38
CA GLN A 715 -15.70 -40.59 61.18
C GLN A 715 -15.45 -41.80 60.27
N GLY A 716 -14.17 -42.04 59.97
CA GLY A 716 -13.70 -43.14 59.12
C GLY A 716 -13.50 -44.45 59.90
N LYS A 717 -12.60 -45.31 59.42
CA LYS A 717 -12.16 -46.49 60.20
C LYS A 717 -11.51 -46.03 61.51
N THR A 718 -11.87 -46.68 62.62
CA THR A 718 -11.46 -46.31 64.00
C THR A 718 -10.82 -47.46 64.79
N GLY A 719 -10.90 -48.70 64.29
CA GLY A 719 -10.30 -49.87 64.94
C GLY A 719 -8.83 -50.08 64.55
N ALA A 720 -7.98 -50.33 65.54
CA ALA A 720 -6.62 -50.83 65.32
C ALA A 720 -6.64 -52.30 64.82
N PRO A 721 -5.54 -52.79 64.21
CA PRO A 721 -5.45 -54.17 63.75
C PRO A 721 -5.71 -55.20 64.87
N PRO A 722 -6.31 -56.36 64.55
CA PRO A 722 -6.61 -57.38 65.53
C PRO A 722 -5.34 -58.02 66.11
N LEU A 723 -5.49 -58.61 67.29
CA LEU A 723 -4.42 -59.30 68.02
C LEU A 723 -3.97 -60.57 67.28
N VAL A 724 -2.67 -60.87 67.27
CA VAL A 724 -2.14 -62.15 66.73
C VAL A 724 -2.80 -63.33 67.44
N ALA A 725 -3.25 -64.34 66.69
CA ALA A 725 -4.09 -65.40 67.24
C ALA A 725 -3.31 -66.46 68.04
N SER A 726 -2.07 -66.76 67.62
CA SER A 726 -1.13 -67.60 68.36
C SER A 726 0.32 -67.23 68.03
N LEU A 727 1.23 -67.52 68.96
CA LEU A 727 2.68 -67.38 68.79
C LEU A 727 3.38 -68.54 69.52
N SER A 728 4.33 -69.20 68.88
CA SER A 728 5.04 -70.38 69.41
C SER A 728 6.51 -70.36 69.01
N ALA A 729 7.42 -70.72 69.92
CA ALA A 729 8.86 -70.71 69.69
C ALA A 729 9.51 -72.08 70.02
N SER A 730 10.55 -72.47 69.29
CA SER A 730 11.27 -73.73 69.51
C SER A 730 12.25 -73.65 70.69
N THR A 731 12.50 -74.79 71.34
CA THR A 731 13.45 -74.92 72.47
C THR A 731 14.66 -75.85 72.20
N ASN A 732 14.79 -76.35 70.96
CA ASN A 732 15.66 -77.48 70.59
C ASN A 732 16.39 -77.29 69.25
N GLN A 733 16.88 -76.07 68.97
CA GLN A 733 17.62 -75.77 67.74
C GLN A 733 19.03 -75.25 68.07
N VAL A 734 20.07 -75.85 67.49
CA VAL A 734 21.46 -75.46 67.77
C VAL A 734 21.68 -74.00 67.37
N PHE A 735 22.19 -73.19 68.32
CA PHE A 735 22.49 -71.76 68.14
C PHE A 735 21.38 -70.90 67.49
N SER A 736 20.11 -71.32 67.61
CA SER A 736 18.98 -70.67 66.95
C SER A 736 17.63 -70.97 67.62
N VAL A 737 16.60 -70.20 67.27
CA VAL A 737 15.20 -70.45 67.64
C VAL A 737 14.31 -70.22 66.42
N ALA A 738 13.45 -71.18 66.10
CA ALA A 738 12.34 -70.99 65.17
C ALA A 738 11.12 -70.38 65.89
N LEU A 739 10.36 -69.55 65.20
CA LEU A 739 9.20 -68.83 65.72
C LEU A 739 8.08 -68.84 64.68
N ASP A 740 6.90 -69.29 65.08
CA ASP A 740 5.71 -69.44 64.23
C ASP A 740 4.50 -68.72 64.84
N TRP A 741 3.66 -68.11 64.00
CA TRP A 741 2.44 -67.41 64.43
C TRP A 741 1.24 -67.69 63.51
N THR A 742 0.05 -67.25 63.93
CA THR A 742 -1.17 -67.31 63.12
C THR A 742 -1.96 -66.00 63.15
N PHE A 743 -2.60 -65.67 62.03
CA PHE A 743 -3.46 -64.50 61.87
C PHE A 743 -4.91 -64.86 62.27
N PRO A 744 -5.64 -64.01 63.01
CA PRO A 744 -7.04 -64.26 63.32
C PRO A 744 -7.93 -64.07 62.09
N ASN A 745 -9.13 -64.63 62.12
CA ASN A 745 -10.14 -64.35 61.10
C ASN A 745 -10.47 -62.84 61.08
N GLY A 746 -10.46 -62.23 59.90
CA GLY A 746 -10.62 -60.79 59.70
C GLY A 746 -9.31 -59.99 59.55
N ALA A 747 -8.12 -60.55 59.79
CA ALA A 747 -6.83 -59.84 59.66
C ALA A 747 -6.32 -59.66 58.21
N GLY A 748 -7.19 -59.77 57.20
CA GLY A 748 -6.82 -59.75 55.77
C GLY A 748 -6.32 -58.40 55.24
N ASP A 749 -6.38 -57.34 56.04
CA ASP A 749 -5.84 -56.01 55.75
C ASP A 749 -4.44 -55.76 56.37
N THR A 750 -3.84 -56.77 57.01
CA THR A 750 -2.47 -56.74 57.54
C THR A 750 -1.45 -56.54 56.42
N ALA A 751 -0.54 -55.57 56.56
CA ALA A 751 0.66 -55.47 55.73
C ALA A 751 1.80 -56.32 56.25
N TYR A 752 2.07 -56.29 57.57
CA TYR A 752 3.13 -57.08 58.18
C TYR A 752 2.87 -57.40 59.66
N THR A 753 3.46 -58.50 60.13
CA THR A 753 3.66 -58.77 61.56
C THR A 753 4.98 -58.15 62.01
N GLU A 754 4.98 -57.42 63.12
CA GLU A 754 6.20 -57.06 63.85
C GLU A 754 6.48 -58.11 64.93
N ILE A 755 7.74 -58.54 65.02
CA ILE A 755 8.22 -59.42 66.08
C ILE A 755 9.20 -58.64 66.96
N CYS A 756 9.05 -58.75 68.28
CA CYS A 756 10.01 -58.31 69.29
C CYS A 756 10.52 -59.50 70.11
N TYR A 757 11.75 -59.40 70.62
CA TYR A 757 12.37 -60.42 71.47
C TYR A 757 13.11 -59.81 72.67
N SER A 758 13.23 -60.57 73.76
CA SER A 758 14.06 -60.22 74.92
C SER A 758 14.75 -61.47 75.49
N HIS A 759 15.86 -61.29 76.19
CA HIS A 759 16.51 -62.35 76.99
C HIS A 759 15.91 -62.50 78.40
N THR A 760 14.79 -61.82 78.65
CA THR A 760 14.00 -61.92 79.89
C THR A 760 12.51 -61.96 79.55
N PRO A 761 11.61 -62.49 80.40
CA PRO A 761 10.17 -62.45 80.15
C PRO A 761 9.54 -61.05 80.24
N ASP A 762 10.33 -59.98 80.38
CA ASP A 762 9.89 -58.60 80.58
C ASP A 762 9.88 -57.82 79.25
N PHE A 763 8.69 -57.42 78.78
CA PHE A 763 8.54 -56.69 77.51
C PHE A 763 9.24 -55.31 77.53
N THR A 764 9.45 -54.69 78.69
CA THR A 764 10.18 -53.40 78.77
C THR A 764 11.65 -53.53 78.37
N LYS A 765 12.15 -54.77 78.28
CA LYS A 765 13.48 -55.14 77.80
C LYS A 765 13.43 -55.85 76.44
N ALA A 766 12.32 -55.77 75.72
CA ALA A 766 12.19 -56.33 74.38
C ALA A 766 12.66 -55.35 73.31
N VAL A 767 13.40 -55.87 72.33
CA VAL A 767 13.90 -55.15 71.15
C VAL A 767 13.30 -55.75 69.88
N GLN A 768 13.14 -54.94 68.83
CA GLN A 768 12.53 -55.41 67.58
C GLN A 768 13.43 -56.44 66.89
N GLN A 769 12.87 -57.61 66.60
CA GLN A 769 13.53 -58.70 65.90
C GLN A 769 13.41 -58.52 64.37
N GLY A 770 12.22 -58.17 63.89
CA GLY A 770 11.95 -58.07 62.45
C GLY A 770 10.52 -57.63 62.11
N ARG A 771 10.29 -57.41 60.82
CA ARG A 771 8.99 -57.13 60.21
C ARG A 771 8.77 -58.12 59.07
N TYR A 772 7.61 -58.76 59.02
CA TYR A 772 7.34 -59.88 58.12
C TYR A 772 6.03 -59.65 57.36
N SER A 773 6.13 -59.40 56.05
CA SER A 773 4.98 -59.07 55.21
C SER A 773 3.93 -60.19 55.18
N TYR A 774 2.65 -59.84 55.32
CA TYR A 774 1.55 -60.78 55.23
C TYR A 774 1.57 -61.54 53.88
N PRO A 775 1.32 -62.86 53.84
CA PRO A 775 0.89 -63.74 54.94
C PRO A 775 2.05 -64.49 55.62
N THR A 776 3.28 -63.95 55.65
CA THR A 776 4.43 -64.60 56.30
C THR A 776 4.13 -64.85 57.78
N ASN A 777 4.26 -66.10 58.21
CA ASN A 777 3.84 -66.54 59.53
C ASN A 777 4.90 -67.34 60.32
N THR A 778 6.16 -67.32 59.86
CA THR A 778 7.27 -68.06 60.46
C THR A 778 8.61 -67.34 60.26
N THR A 779 9.57 -67.51 61.18
CA THR A 779 10.95 -67.07 61.02
C THR A 779 11.94 -67.86 61.89
N LYS A 780 13.25 -67.63 61.73
CA LYS A 780 14.30 -68.14 62.63
C LYS A 780 15.24 -67.02 63.11
N LEU A 781 15.41 -66.92 64.41
CA LEU A 781 16.49 -66.14 65.03
C LEU A 781 17.76 -67.01 65.08
N LEU A 782 18.84 -66.55 64.48
CA LEU A 782 20.12 -67.26 64.37
C LEU A 782 21.21 -66.60 65.22
N GLY A 783 22.27 -67.33 65.55
CA GLY A 783 23.45 -66.78 66.23
C GLY A 783 23.31 -66.65 67.75
N LEU A 784 22.36 -67.37 68.35
CA LEU A 784 22.21 -67.44 69.81
C LEU A 784 23.35 -68.27 70.41
N ALA A 785 23.77 -67.95 71.64
CA ALA A 785 24.58 -68.87 72.46
C ALA A 785 23.81 -70.18 72.72
N ALA A 786 24.49 -71.27 73.10
CA ALA A 786 23.84 -72.53 73.45
C ALA A 786 23.03 -72.44 74.75
N GLY A 787 21.92 -73.17 74.84
CA GLY A 787 21.06 -73.23 76.02
C GLY A 787 20.48 -71.88 76.47
N TYR A 788 20.33 -70.92 75.55
CA TYR A 788 20.05 -69.52 75.88
C TYR A 788 18.58 -69.15 75.62
N ASP A 789 17.94 -68.60 76.65
CA ASP A 789 16.53 -68.24 76.64
C ASP A 789 16.24 -66.95 75.87
N VAL A 790 15.15 -66.98 75.10
CA VAL A 790 14.64 -65.83 74.36
C VAL A 790 13.10 -65.82 74.41
N TYR A 791 12.53 -64.70 74.83
CA TYR A 791 11.09 -64.50 74.98
C TYR A 791 10.59 -63.61 73.85
N PHE A 792 9.49 -64.00 73.18
CA PHE A 792 8.99 -63.36 71.96
C PHE A 792 7.58 -62.78 72.11
N TRP A 793 7.33 -61.70 71.37
CA TRP A 793 6.03 -61.05 71.24
C TRP A 793 5.78 -60.66 69.78
N ALA A 794 4.53 -60.69 69.33
CA ALA A 794 4.12 -60.38 67.97
C ALA A 794 2.94 -59.39 67.93
N ARG A 795 2.88 -58.51 66.92
CA ARG A 795 1.69 -57.67 66.63
C ARG A 795 1.48 -57.47 65.14
N LEU A 796 0.24 -57.20 64.74
CA LEU A 796 -0.12 -56.92 63.35
C LEU A 796 -0.09 -55.41 63.06
N VAL A 797 0.28 -55.03 61.84
CA VAL A 797 0.22 -53.66 61.31
C VAL A 797 -0.51 -53.68 59.97
N ASP A 798 -1.51 -52.81 59.78
CA ASP A 798 -2.33 -52.81 58.56
C ASP A 798 -1.64 -52.13 57.36
N THR A 799 -2.22 -52.33 56.16
CA THR A 799 -1.78 -51.73 54.87
C THR A 799 -1.83 -50.21 54.82
N THR A 800 -2.31 -49.55 55.87
CA THR A 800 -2.32 -48.10 56.03
C THR A 800 -1.45 -47.61 57.20
N GLY A 801 -0.72 -48.52 57.87
CA GLY A 801 0.25 -48.20 58.91
C GLY A 801 -0.29 -48.15 60.34
N ASN A 802 -1.55 -48.52 60.58
CA ASN A 802 -2.08 -48.60 61.95
C ASN A 802 -1.48 -49.81 62.68
N ILE A 803 -1.21 -49.66 63.97
CA ILE A 803 -0.44 -50.62 64.76
C ILE A 803 -1.34 -51.32 65.78
N GLY A 804 -1.39 -52.65 65.74
CA GLY A 804 -2.16 -53.49 66.66
C GLY A 804 -1.53 -53.66 68.04
N ALA A 805 -2.25 -54.32 68.94
CA ALA A 805 -1.73 -54.70 70.25
C ALA A 805 -0.76 -55.89 70.18
N TRP A 806 0.13 -55.98 71.17
CA TRP A 806 1.09 -57.10 71.31
C TRP A 806 0.42 -58.36 71.86
N TYR A 807 0.81 -59.51 71.31
CA TYR A 807 0.54 -60.86 71.81
C TYR A 807 1.85 -61.58 72.16
N PRO A 808 2.03 -62.11 73.40
CA PRO A 808 1.22 -61.85 74.60
C PRO A 808 1.10 -60.35 74.92
N ALA A 809 0.24 -59.96 75.86
CA ALA A 809 0.20 -58.55 76.26
C ALA A 809 1.58 -58.09 76.79
N SER A 810 1.94 -56.82 76.64
CA SER A 810 3.22 -56.28 77.14
C SER A 810 3.36 -56.33 78.68
N THR A 811 2.26 -56.62 79.39
CA THR A 811 2.22 -56.88 80.84
C THR A 811 2.36 -58.37 81.20
N GLN A 812 2.50 -59.25 80.21
CA GLN A 812 2.64 -60.70 80.35
C GLN A 812 4.02 -61.17 79.88
N ALA A 813 4.45 -62.31 80.42
CA ALA A 813 5.65 -63.00 79.95
C ALA A 813 5.54 -63.35 78.45
N GLY A 814 6.58 -63.05 77.68
CA GLY A 814 6.66 -63.42 76.27
C GLY A 814 6.73 -64.94 76.06
N ILE A 815 6.52 -65.38 74.83
CA ILE A 815 6.61 -66.80 74.48
C ILE A 815 8.08 -67.24 74.50
N ARG A 816 8.42 -68.14 75.42
CA ARG A 816 9.79 -68.66 75.59
C ARG A 816 10.18 -69.62 74.46
N GLY A 817 11.18 -69.23 73.69
CA GLY A 817 12.04 -70.13 72.92
C GLY A 817 13.42 -70.25 73.56
N MET A 818 14.19 -71.25 73.13
CA MET A 818 15.51 -71.55 73.67
C MET A 818 16.37 -72.23 72.58
N SER A 819 17.64 -71.88 72.49
CA SER A 819 18.59 -72.65 71.69
C SER A 819 18.97 -73.96 72.39
N SER A 820 19.32 -75.00 71.63
CA SER A 820 19.69 -76.30 72.21
C SER A 820 20.84 -76.17 73.22
N SER A 821 20.67 -76.82 74.37
CA SER A 821 21.68 -76.99 75.43
C SER A 821 22.59 -78.21 75.22
N GLU A 822 22.27 -79.07 74.25
CA GLU A 822 22.83 -80.41 74.17
C GLU A 822 24.26 -80.42 73.59
N ALA A 823 25.24 -80.69 74.47
CA ALA A 823 26.67 -80.60 74.17
C ALA A 823 27.10 -81.38 72.92
N THR A 824 26.47 -82.53 72.66
CA THR A 824 26.72 -83.39 71.49
C THR A 824 26.45 -82.66 70.17
N GLU A 825 25.39 -81.86 70.10
CA GLU A 825 25.01 -81.12 68.88
C GLU A 825 25.93 -79.91 68.67
N ILE A 826 26.38 -79.30 69.77
CA ILE A 826 27.23 -78.11 69.81
C ILE A 826 28.66 -78.39 69.35
N LEU A 827 29.29 -79.46 69.85
CA LEU A 827 30.67 -79.82 69.47
C LEU A 827 30.78 -80.17 67.98
N SER A 828 29.74 -80.77 67.39
CA SER A 828 29.73 -81.11 65.96
C SER A 828 29.76 -79.88 65.04
N TYR A 829 29.34 -78.70 65.51
CA TYR A 829 29.28 -77.48 64.71
C TYR A 829 30.59 -76.67 64.71
N LEU A 830 31.36 -76.72 65.80
CA LEU A 830 32.49 -75.80 66.05
C LEU A 830 33.86 -76.30 65.58
N THR A 831 33.95 -77.52 65.03
CA THR A 831 35.24 -78.11 64.61
C THR A 831 35.84 -77.38 63.40
N GLY A 832 37.01 -76.76 63.59
CA GLY A 832 37.91 -76.32 62.51
C GLY A 832 37.76 -74.88 61.99
N LYS A 833 37.26 -73.91 62.77
CA LYS A 833 36.96 -72.54 62.25
C LYS A 833 37.49 -71.32 63.05
N ILE A 834 38.29 -71.50 64.10
CA ILE A 834 38.71 -70.38 64.98
C ILE A 834 40.22 -70.46 65.26
N GLY A 835 41.05 -69.68 64.55
CA GLY A 835 42.51 -69.69 64.81
C GLY A 835 43.41 -68.72 64.02
N GLU A 836 43.23 -68.51 62.72
CA GLU A 836 44.34 -68.08 61.84
C GLU A 836 44.31 -66.65 61.22
N THR A 837 43.33 -65.79 61.49
CA THR A 837 43.23 -64.48 60.81
C THR A 837 43.04 -63.25 61.71
N GLN A 838 43.36 -62.09 61.13
CA GLN A 838 43.41 -60.70 61.61
C GLN A 838 42.60 -60.33 62.88
N LEU A 839 41.38 -60.85 63.03
CA LEU A 839 40.46 -60.62 64.15
C LEU A 839 41.12 -60.78 65.53
N GLY A 840 42.15 -61.62 65.66
CA GLY A 840 42.91 -61.80 66.90
C GLY A 840 43.74 -60.59 67.37
N LYS A 841 43.93 -59.56 66.54
CA LYS A 841 44.57 -58.29 66.93
C LYS A 841 43.56 -57.20 67.25
N ASP A 842 42.57 -57.02 66.39
CA ASP A 842 41.63 -55.90 66.45
C ASP A 842 40.70 -55.97 67.69
N VAL A 843 40.59 -57.14 68.34
CA VAL A 843 39.83 -57.36 69.58
C VAL A 843 40.63 -57.01 70.86
N LEU A 844 41.96 -56.90 70.80
CA LEU A 844 42.82 -56.77 71.99
C LEU A 844 42.94 -55.34 72.54
N GLU A 845 42.59 -54.32 71.75
CA GLU A 845 42.74 -52.91 72.13
C GLU A 845 41.51 -52.31 72.86
N PRO A 846 40.25 -52.51 72.41
CA PRO A 846 39.07 -51.94 73.07
C PRO A 846 38.79 -52.47 74.48
N ILE A 847 39.39 -53.60 74.86
CA ILE A 847 39.13 -54.30 76.13
C ILE A 847 39.66 -53.51 77.36
N LYS A 848 40.53 -52.50 77.17
CA LYS A 848 41.08 -51.70 78.29
C LYS A 848 40.12 -50.65 78.86
N ASP A 849 39.13 -50.18 78.08
CA ASP A 849 38.28 -49.04 78.48
C ASP A 849 36.98 -49.44 79.23
N ILE A 850 36.81 -50.74 79.49
CA ILE A 850 35.63 -51.32 80.16
C ILE A 850 35.29 -50.66 81.53
N PRO A 851 36.24 -50.14 82.35
CA PRO A 851 35.89 -49.37 83.55
C PRO A 851 35.05 -48.10 83.28
N GLY A 852 35.23 -47.44 82.13
CA GLY A 852 34.56 -46.16 81.83
C GLY A 852 33.06 -46.29 81.54
N ILE A 853 32.63 -47.42 80.97
CA ILE A 853 31.25 -47.59 80.47
C ILE A 853 30.22 -47.67 81.62
N LYS A 854 30.62 -48.15 82.81
CA LYS A 854 29.75 -48.12 84.01
C LYS A 854 29.52 -46.71 84.56
N GLN A 855 30.44 -45.78 84.33
CA GLN A 855 30.26 -44.37 84.68
C GLN A 855 29.23 -43.72 83.73
N GLY A 856 29.36 -43.97 82.43
CA GLY A 856 28.49 -43.39 81.39
C GLY A 856 26.99 -43.66 81.55
N VAL A 857 26.56 -44.78 82.13
CA VAL A 857 25.14 -45.05 82.38
C VAL A 857 24.59 -44.24 83.56
N SER A 858 25.40 -44.03 84.61
CA SER A 858 25.04 -43.18 85.76
C SER A 858 25.02 -41.70 85.36
N ASP A 859 25.98 -41.28 84.53
CA ASP A 859 26.02 -39.92 84.03
C ASP A 859 24.98 -39.66 82.94
N ASN A 860 24.55 -40.66 82.14
CA ASN A 860 23.37 -40.52 81.27
C ASN A 860 22.06 -40.35 82.06
N ALA A 861 21.91 -41.00 83.22
CA ALA A 861 20.75 -40.78 84.08
C ALA A 861 20.72 -39.34 84.65
N LYS A 862 21.89 -38.79 85.01
CA LYS A 862 22.03 -37.36 85.36
C LYS A 862 21.85 -36.46 84.14
N ALA A 863 22.32 -36.86 82.96
CA ALA A 863 22.22 -36.09 81.73
C ALA A 863 20.75 -35.92 81.34
N ILE A 864 19.92 -36.96 81.40
CA ILE A 864 18.48 -36.85 81.09
C ILE A 864 17.77 -35.91 82.09
N ALA A 865 18.10 -35.99 83.38
CA ALA A 865 17.55 -35.09 84.40
C ALA A 865 18.03 -33.63 84.22
N LYS A 866 19.32 -33.43 83.89
CA LYS A 866 19.89 -32.13 83.56
C LYS A 866 19.37 -31.60 82.23
N GLU A 867 19.11 -32.44 81.24
CA GLU A 867 18.59 -32.07 79.93
C GLU A 867 17.12 -31.64 80.03
N ALA A 868 16.32 -32.27 80.89
CA ALA A 868 14.97 -31.78 81.20
C ALA A 868 15.01 -30.38 81.84
N LEU A 869 15.95 -30.13 82.76
CA LEU A 869 16.17 -28.81 83.37
C LEU A 869 16.73 -27.80 82.36
N ASP A 870 17.71 -28.20 81.55
CA ASP A 870 18.36 -27.38 80.53
C ASP A 870 17.42 -27.09 79.36
N ARG A 871 16.44 -27.95 79.05
CA ARG A 871 15.36 -27.62 78.10
C ARG A 871 14.35 -26.64 78.70
N ALA A 872 14.08 -26.68 80.01
CA ALA A 872 13.26 -25.64 80.66
C ALA A 872 14.00 -24.28 80.71
N VAL A 873 15.29 -24.30 81.04
CA VAL A 873 16.20 -23.14 80.98
C VAL A 873 16.45 -22.68 79.55
N ALA A 874 16.45 -23.55 78.55
CA ALA A 874 16.56 -23.18 77.14
C ALA A 874 15.24 -22.61 76.60
N VAL A 875 14.07 -23.11 76.99
CA VAL A 875 12.79 -22.49 76.56
C VAL A 875 12.60 -21.12 77.20
N THR A 876 12.98 -20.93 78.46
CA THR A 876 12.96 -19.59 79.10
C THR A 876 14.09 -18.69 78.61
N GLY A 877 15.28 -19.25 78.39
CA GLY A 877 16.44 -18.55 77.83
C GLY A 877 16.30 -18.23 76.34
N GLU A 878 15.51 -18.99 75.58
CA GLU A 878 15.15 -18.70 74.19
C GLU A 878 13.96 -17.75 74.14
N ALA A 879 13.02 -17.77 75.09
CA ALA A 879 12.04 -16.69 75.25
C ALA A 879 12.74 -15.36 75.58
N GLN A 880 13.72 -15.37 76.49
CA GLN A 880 14.55 -14.21 76.82
C GLN A 880 15.44 -13.82 75.64
N ALA A 881 16.14 -14.75 74.98
CA ALA A 881 16.97 -14.45 73.81
C ALA A 881 16.15 -14.02 72.59
N ARG A 882 14.89 -14.45 72.44
CA ARG A 882 13.96 -13.90 71.44
C ARG A 882 13.46 -12.51 71.85
N ALA A 883 13.26 -12.23 73.13
CA ALA A 883 12.96 -10.86 73.60
C ALA A 883 14.16 -9.92 73.42
N ASP A 884 15.38 -10.38 73.73
CA ASP A 884 16.62 -9.64 73.58
C ASP A 884 17.06 -9.55 72.11
N ALA A 885 16.75 -10.55 71.27
CA ALA A 885 16.93 -10.46 69.81
C ALA A 885 15.87 -9.55 69.18
N ILE A 886 14.61 -9.58 69.60
CA ILE A 886 13.59 -8.61 69.15
C ILE A 886 13.97 -7.20 69.63
N THR A 887 14.55 -7.04 70.81
CA THR A 887 15.01 -5.74 71.32
C THR A 887 16.30 -5.28 70.63
N SER A 888 17.22 -6.20 70.33
CA SER A 888 18.46 -5.92 69.59
C SER A 888 18.23 -5.75 68.10
N GLU A 889 17.19 -6.36 67.53
CA GLU A 889 16.76 -6.15 66.15
C GLU A 889 15.89 -4.89 66.05
N ALA A 890 15.05 -4.58 67.04
CA ALA A 890 14.38 -3.28 67.13
C ALA A 890 15.41 -2.16 67.32
N LYS A 891 16.45 -2.36 68.14
CA LYS A 891 17.56 -1.43 68.27
C LYS A 891 18.45 -1.39 67.02
N SER A 892 18.76 -2.52 66.39
CA SER A 892 19.55 -2.54 65.15
C SER A 892 18.78 -1.94 63.97
N ARG A 893 17.46 -2.13 63.89
CA ARG A 893 16.58 -1.43 62.95
C ARG A 893 16.44 0.05 63.30
N ALA A 894 16.37 0.43 64.58
CA ALA A 894 16.32 1.84 64.98
C ALA A 894 17.67 2.56 64.74
N ASP A 895 18.79 1.90 65.02
CA ASP A 895 20.14 2.39 64.75
C ASP A 895 20.42 2.38 63.25
N ALA A 896 19.93 1.40 62.48
CA ALA A 896 20.02 1.37 61.01
C ALA A 896 19.08 2.40 60.37
N ILE A 897 17.89 2.66 60.91
CA ILE A 897 17.02 3.76 60.45
C ILE A 897 17.63 5.10 60.85
N ALA A 898 18.25 5.24 62.02
CA ALA A 898 18.94 6.46 62.41
C ALA A 898 20.21 6.69 61.56
N GLN A 899 20.97 5.64 61.27
CA GLN A 899 22.15 5.67 60.42
C GLN A 899 21.76 5.87 58.95
N GLU A 900 20.69 5.26 58.45
CA GLU A 900 20.18 5.49 57.09
C GLU A 900 19.51 6.86 56.97
N VAL A 901 18.84 7.39 58.00
CA VAL A 901 18.39 8.79 58.03
C VAL A 901 19.59 9.74 58.06
N LYS A 902 20.65 9.41 58.80
CA LYS A 902 21.90 10.19 58.85
C LYS A 902 22.67 10.11 57.54
N ASP A 903 22.72 8.96 56.89
CA ASP A 903 23.41 8.73 55.61
C ASP A 903 22.58 9.24 54.43
N ARG A 904 21.25 9.17 54.48
CA ARG A 904 20.37 9.91 53.54
C ARG A 904 20.45 11.41 53.78
N THR A 905 20.55 11.89 55.02
CA THR A 905 20.75 13.32 55.30
C THR A 905 22.13 13.79 54.86
N ALA A 906 23.17 12.98 55.06
CA ALA A 906 24.53 13.26 54.58
C ALA A 906 24.62 13.12 53.05
N ALA A 907 23.91 12.18 52.42
CA ALA A 907 23.82 12.05 50.98
C ALA A 907 22.99 13.17 50.36
N ILE A 908 21.89 13.62 50.98
CA ILE A 908 21.09 14.77 50.53
C ILE A 908 21.87 16.07 50.77
N ALA A 909 22.62 16.21 51.86
CA ALA A 909 23.48 17.37 52.08
C ALA A 909 24.69 17.37 51.14
N LYS A 910 25.29 16.20 50.88
CA LYS A 910 26.36 16.03 49.90
C LYS A 910 25.83 16.25 48.49
N GLU A 911 24.67 15.72 48.12
CA GLU A 911 24.06 15.93 46.81
C GLU A 911 23.57 17.37 46.64
N ALA A 912 23.07 18.02 47.69
CA ALA A 912 22.79 19.46 47.67
C ALA A 912 24.09 20.28 47.52
N THR A 913 25.19 19.84 48.14
CA THR A 913 26.51 20.49 47.99
C THR A 913 27.14 20.20 46.62
N ASP A 914 27.01 18.99 46.09
CA ASP A 914 27.49 18.58 44.78
C ASP A 914 26.66 19.22 43.67
N ARG A 915 25.33 19.34 43.83
CA ARG A 915 24.45 20.11 42.94
C ARG A 915 24.71 21.60 43.08
N ALA A 916 24.97 22.14 44.28
CA ALA A 916 25.34 23.54 44.45
C ALA A 916 26.71 23.83 43.83
N ASN A 917 27.69 22.93 43.96
CA ASN A 917 29.01 23.03 43.34
C ASN A 917 28.94 22.80 41.83
N ALA A 918 28.10 21.88 41.34
CA ALA A 918 27.87 21.68 39.92
C ALA A 918 27.14 22.88 39.30
N VAL A 919 26.14 23.47 39.97
CA VAL A 919 25.47 24.70 39.53
C VAL A 919 26.40 25.92 39.67
N ALA A 920 27.30 25.96 40.67
CA ALA A 920 28.28 27.02 40.80
C ALA A 920 29.40 26.92 39.76
N GLU A 921 29.91 25.72 39.47
CA GLU A 921 30.89 25.49 38.40
C GLU A 921 30.24 25.59 37.03
N GLU A 922 28.98 25.18 36.85
CA GLU A 922 28.20 25.45 35.64
C GLU A 922 27.95 26.96 35.50
N ALA A 923 27.66 27.69 36.58
CA ALA A 923 27.58 29.15 36.55
C ALA A 923 28.96 29.81 36.33
N ARG A 924 30.06 29.17 36.71
CA ARG A 924 31.44 29.65 36.46
C ARG A 924 31.91 29.31 35.05
N GLN A 925 31.46 28.20 34.47
CA GLN A 925 31.70 27.80 33.09
C GLN A 925 30.78 28.53 32.12
N ARG A 926 29.50 28.73 32.45
CA ARG A 926 28.60 29.68 31.76
C ARG A 926 29.10 31.11 31.93
N GLY A 927 29.62 31.48 33.10
CA GLY A 927 30.22 32.80 33.35
C GLY A 927 31.50 33.03 32.53
N ALA A 928 32.39 32.03 32.47
CA ALA A 928 33.56 32.04 31.61
C ALA A 928 33.17 32.02 30.13
N ALA A 929 32.23 31.18 29.71
CA ALA A 929 31.73 31.11 28.35
C ALA A 929 30.99 32.38 27.92
N VAL A 930 30.25 33.04 28.83
CA VAL A 930 29.65 34.37 28.62
C VAL A 930 30.72 35.45 28.60
N THR A 931 31.79 35.34 29.38
CA THR A 931 32.94 36.26 29.29
C THR A 931 33.69 36.07 27.97
N THR A 932 33.84 34.83 27.49
CA THR A 932 34.43 34.50 26.19
C THR A 932 33.49 34.89 25.04
N GLU A 933 32.18 34.71 25.15
CA GLU A 933 31.19 35.25 24.21
C GLU A 933 31.16 36.78 24.27
N GLN A 934 31.35 37.42 25.41
CA GLN A 934 31.48 38.88 25.50
C GLN A 934 32.82 39.38 24.96
N GLN A 935 33.90 38.61 25.05
CA GLN A 935 35.19 38.92 24.43
C GLN A 935 35.19 38.61 22.93
N GLN A 936 34.45 37.59 22.47
CA GLN A 936 34.25 37.30 21.06
C GLN A 936 33.24 38.24 20.43
N ARG A 937 32.21 38.68 21.16
CA ARG A 937 31.29 39.76 20.75
C ARG A 937 32.01 41.10 20.77
N GLN A 938 32.76 41.46 21.82
CA GLN A 938 33.58 42.67 21.80
C GLN A 938 34.62 42.60 20.68
N ALA A 939 35.32 41.48 20.46
CA ALA A 939 36.23 41.35 19.32
C ALA A 939 35.50 41.34 17.95
N ALA A 940 34.26 40.86 17.88
CA ALA A 940 33.43 40.90 16.69
C ALA A 940 32.74 42.26 16.49
N ASP A 941 32.56 43.06 17.54
CA ASP A 941 32.01 44.43 17.57
C ASP A 941 33.12 45.47 17.44
N ASP A 942 34.37 45.12 17.78
CA ASP A 942 35.61 45.82 17.46
C ASP A 942 36.08 45.45 16.05
N SER A 943 35.80 44.24 15.55
CA SER A 943 36.04 43.87 14.15
C SER A 943 34.93 44.37 13.24
N LEU A 944 33.67 44.31 13.67
CA LEU A 944 32.56 45.02 13.04
C LEU A 944 32.73 46.53 13.21
N GLY A 945 33.32 47.00 14.31
CA GLY A 945 33.72 48.39 14.55
C GLY A 945 34.79 48.84 13.57
N GLN A 946 35.91 48.12 13.47
CA GLN A 946 36.94 48.35 12.45
C GLN A 946 36.40 48.18 11.03
N ARG A 947 35.41 47.32 10.80
CA ARG A 947 34.70 47.22 9.51
C ARG A 947 33.69 48.34 9.31
N ILE A 948 33.10 48.91 10.35
CA ILE A 948 32.22 50.08 10.32
C ILE A 948 33.06 51.36 10.19
N ASP A 949 34.28 51.40 10.70
CA ASP A 949 35.25 52.46 10.50
C ASP A 949 35.92 52.32 9.13
N THR A 950 36.19 51.11 8.65
CA THR A 950 36.63 50.87 7.26
C THR A 950 35.49 51.14 6.28
N VAL A 951 34.23 50.84 6.63
CA VAL A 951 33.06 51.17 5.82
C VAL A 951 32.66 52.63 5.98
N SER A 952 32.90 53.30 7.10
CA SER A 952 32.65 54.75 7.27
C SER A 952 33.80 55.59 6.74
N ALA A 953 35.01 55.03 6.67
CA ALA A 953 36.09 55.52 5.82
C ALA A 953 35.72 55.26 4.37
N SER A 954 35.30 54.06 3.94
CA SER A 954 34.91 53.83 2.54
C SER A 954 33.60 54.50 2.14
N VAL A 955 32.74 54.93 3.08
CA VAL A 955 31.53 55.75 2.89
C VAL A 955 31.82 57.22 3.11
N GLY A 956 32.88 57.58 3.82
CA GLY A 956 33.44 58.94 3.88
C GLY A 956 34.26 59.27 2.63
N ASP A 957 34.97 58.28 2.10
CA ASP A 957 35.67 58.24 0.83
C ASP A 957 34.70 58.00 -0.30
N ALA A 958 33.63 57.21 -0.15
CA ALA A 958 32.54 57.20 -1.13
C ALA A 958 31.64 58.43 -1.01
N ALA A 959 31.53 59.14 0.12
CA ALA A 959 30.86 60.44 0.20
C ALA A 959 31.77 61.58 -0.28
N SER A 960 33.09 61.42 -0.17
CA SER A 960 34.09 62.33 -0.74
C SER A 960 34.28 62.05 -2.23
N ALA A 961 34.17 60.81 -2.69
CA ALA A 961 34.12 60.41 -4.08
C ALA A 961 32.75 60.70 -4.68
N ILE A 962 31.63 60.56 -3.95
CA ILE A 962 30.31 61.06 -4.39
C ILE A 962 30.28 62.59 -4.34
N LYS A 963 31.02 63.27 -3.47
CA LYS A 963 31.24 64.73 -3.58
C LYS A 963 32.16 65.08 -4.73
N GLN A 964 33.22 64.33 -5.02
CA GLN A 964 34.11 64.55 -6.16
C GLN A 964 33.43 64.17 -7.48
N GLU A 965 32.52 63.21 -7.48
CA GLU A 965 31.66 62.76 -8.59
C GLU A 965 30.45 63.68 -8.73
N ALA A 966 29.89 64.24 -7.66
CA ALA A 966 28.90 65.32 -7.73
C ALA A 966 29.57 66.67 -8.07
N THR A 967 30.86 66.84 -7.77
CA THR A 967 31.67 67.98 -8.23
C THR A 967 32.24 67.72 -9.63
N ALA A 968 32.42 66.49 -10.08
CA ALA A 968 32.81 66.13 -11.45
C ALA A 968 31.59 65.97 -12.36
N ARG A 969 30.39 65.78 -11.80
CA ARG A 969 29.10 66.01 -12.45
C ARG A 969 28.71 67.47 -12.37
N ALA A 970 28.92 68.24 -11.29
CA ALA A 970 28.69 69.69 -11.33
C ALA A 970 29.69 70.43 -12.22
N ASN A 971 30.99 70.08 -12.18
CA ASN A 971 31.99 70.53 -13.16
C ASN A 971 31.77 69.84 -14.51
N GLY A 972 31.17 68.66 -14.55
CA GLY A 972 30.79 67.94 -15.78
C GLY A 972 29.58 68.55 -16.47
N ASP A 973 28.67 69.17 -15.71
CA ASP A 973 27.46 69.88 -16.10
C ASP A 973 27.78 71.36 -16.32
N THR A 974 28.85 71.88 -15.69
CA THR A 974 29.48 73.17 -16.03
C THR A 974 30.35 73.03 -17.28
N ALA A 975 30.99 71.88 -17.51
CA ALA A 975 31.74 71.59 -18.74
C ALA A 975 30.81 71.09 -19.86
N LEU A 976 29.68 70.45 -19.54
CA LEU A 976 28.58 70.20 -20.47
C LEU A 976 27.85 71.51 -20.72
N GLY A 977 27.73 72.40 -19.75
CA GLY A 977 27.23 73.77 -19.88
C GLY A 977 28.11 74.61 -20.78
N GLN A 978 29.43 74.65 -20.56
CA GLN A 978 30.40 75.29 -21.44
C GLN A 978 30.51 74.60 -22.80
N ARG A 979 30.29 73.27 -22.89
CA ARG A 979 30.11 72.57 -24.17
C ARG A 979 28.75 72.87 -24.79
N ILE A 980 27.72 73.23 -24.04
CA ILE A 980 26.42 73.68 -24.54
C ILE A 980 26.53 75.12 -25.02
N ASP A 981 27.24 76.00 -24.33
CA ASP A 981 27.55 77.35 -24.81
C ASP A 981 28.47 77.30 -26.04
N THR A 982 29.47 76.41 -26.05
CA THR A 982 30.31 76.14 -27.22
C THR A 982 29.52 75.49 -28.36
N VAL A 983 28.58 74.58 -28.07
CA VAL A 983 27.68 73.98 -29.06
C VAL A 983 26.60 74.97 -29.49
N VAL A 984 26.19 75.95 -28.69
CA VAL A 984 25.27 77.03 -29.06
C VAL A 984 25.99 78.06 -29.92
N ALA A 985 27.27 78.34 -29.66
CA ALA A 985 28.14 79.09 -30.57
C ALA A 985 28.36 78.32 -31.89
N GLN A 986 28.72 77.04 -31.82
CA GLN A 986 28.88 76.17 -33.00
C GLN A 986 27.55 75.88 -33.72
N VAL A 987 26.41 75.96 -33.05
CA VAL A 987 25.05 75.92 -33.65
C VAL A 987 24.64 77.31 -34.15
N GLY A 988 25.24 78.39 -33.67
CA GLY A 988 25.17 79.72 -34.30
C GLY A 988 25.94 79.74 -35.63
N ASP A 989 27.20 79.32 -35.60
CA ASP A 989 28.05 79.19 -36.80
C ASP A 989 27.51 78.12 -37.75
N ALA A 990 27.02 76.99 -37.23
CA ALA A 990 26.31 76.00 -38.03
C ALA A 990 24.92 76.46 -38.44
N SER A 991 24.23 77.40 -37.76
CA SER A 991 22.98 78.00 -38.25
C SER A 991 23.25 78.95 -39.41
N SER A 992 24.32 79.73 -39.35
CA SER A 992 24.85 80.51 -40.49
C SER A 992 25.21 79.60 -41.67
N SER A 993 25.96 78.52 -41.40
CA SER A 993 26.31 77.51 -42.40
C SER A 993 25.08 76.74 -42.92
N ILE A 994 24.08 76.50 -42.05
CA ILE A 994 22.80 75.87 -42.39
C ILE A 994 21.91 76.83 -43.18
N GLN A 995 22.03 78.16 -43.08
CA GLN A 995 21.33 79.06 -44.00
C GLN A 995 21.97 79.07 -45.40
N GLN A 996 23.29 78.91 -45.50
CA GLN A 996 23.95 78.70 -46.80
C GLN A 996 23.61 77.32 -47.39
N GLU A 997 23.68 76.26 -46.59
CA GLU A 997 23.24 74.90 -46.95
C GLU A 997 21.73 74.84 -47.21
N GLN A 998 20.89 75.63 -46.53
CA GLN A 998 19.45 75.76 -46.84
C GLN A 998 19.24 76.49 -48.14
N THR A 999 20.05 77.48 -48.50
CA THR A 999 19.97 78.14 -49.81
C THR A 999 20.33 77.14 -50.92
N ALA A 1000 21.43 76.38 -50.74
CA ALA A 1000 21.80 75.29 -51.64
C ALA A 1000 20.76 74.16 -51.67
N ARG A 1001 20.11 73.86 -50.53
CA ARG A 1001 19.02 72.89 -50.44
C ARG A 1001 17.69 73.43 -50.96
N ILE A 1002 17.45 74.73 -51.02
CA ILE A 1002 16.26 75.29 -51.68
C ILE A 1002 16.38 75.10 -53.20
N ASP A 1003 17.58 75.25 -53.77
CA ASP A 1003 17.83 74.88 -55.17
C ASP A 1003 17.77 73.35 -55.38
N ALA A 1004 18.35 72.57 -54.45
CA ALA A 1004 18.29 71.11 -54.51
C ALA A 1004 16.87 70.56 -54.27
N ASP A 1005 16.04 71.23 -53.47
CA ASP A 1005 14.62 70.93 -53.21
C ASP A 1005 13.71 71.58 -54.27
N GLY A 1006 14.20 72.50 -55.09
CA GLY A 1006 13.60 72.86 -56.37
C GLY A 1006 13.81 71.76 -57.42
N ALA A 1007 14.97 71.09 -57.41
CA ALA A 1007 15.24 69.91 -58.23
C ALA A 1007 14.57 68.64 -57.68
N LEU A 1008 14.57 68.44 -56.36
CA LEU A 1008 13.84 67.38 -55.68
C LEU A 1008 12.34 67.64 -55.76
N GLY A 1009 11.91 68.90 -55.73
CA GLY A 1009 10.54 69.37 -55.96
C GLY A 1009 10.07 69.00 -57.35
N LYS A 1010 10.86 69.26 -58.41
CA LYS A 1010 10.55 68.76 -59.76
C LYS A 1010 10.57 67.22 -59.86
N ARG A 1011 11.42 66.54 -59.07
CA ARG A 1011 11.35 65.07 -58.91
C ARG A 1011 10.14 64.62 -58.09
N ILE A 1012 9.62 65.43 -57.17
CA ILE A 1012 8.43 65.15 -56.34
C ILE A 1012 7.17 65.49 -57.12
N ASP A 1013 7.18 66.48 -58.02
CA ASP A 1013 6.13 66.71 -59.02
C ASP A 1013 6.14 65.58 -60.05
N SER A 1014 7.32 65.10 -60.49
CA SER A 1014 7.39 63.88 -61.30
C SER A 1014 6.90 62.67 -60.51
N VAL A 1015 7.35 62.47 -59.26
CA VAL A 1015 6.95 61.34 -58.40
C VAL A 1015 5.53 61.50 -57.86
N SER A 1016 4.90 62.67 -57.91
CA SER A 1016 3.49 62.94 -57.57
C SER A 1016 2.61 62.92 -58.81
N ALA A 1017 3.17 63.15 -60.00
CA ALA A 1017 2.58 62.78 -61.28
C ALA A 1017 2.75 61.29 -61.57
N ASP A 1018 3.75 60.60 -61.01
CA ASP A 1018 4.00 59.17 -61.14
C ASP A 1018 3.37 58.38 -59.98
N VAL A 1019 3.21 58.94 -58.78
CA VAL A 1019 2.25 58.50 -57.75
C VAL A 1019 0.85 58.99 -58.10
N GLY A 1020 0.69 60.00 -58.95
CA GLY A 1020 -0.59 60.41 -59.54
C GLY A 1020 -1.02 59.42 -60.63
N LYS A 1021 -0.12 59.06 -61.55
CA LYS A 1021 -0.29 57.94 -62.49
C LYS A 1021 -0.38 56.61 -61.77
N ASN A 1022 0.41 56.35 -60.73
CA ASN A 1022 0.33 55.11 -59.96
C ASN A 1022 -0.82 55.11 -58.96
N SER A 1023 -1.41 56.24 -58.58
CA SER A 1023 -2.68 56.30 -57.82
C SER A 1023 -3.86 56.21 -58.78
N ALA A 1024 -3.78 56.78 -59.98
CA ALA A 1024 -4.72 56.52 -61.07
C ALA A 1024 -4.60 55.10 -61.60
N ALA A 1025 -3.42 54.47 -61.57
CA ALA A 1025 -3.16 53.10 -61.97
C ALA A 1025 -3.28 52.10 -60.81
N ILE A 1026 -3.22 52.53 -59.55
CA ILE A 1026 -3.71 51.78 -58.38
C ILE A 1026 -5.21 51.99 -58.22
N GLN A 1027 -5.82 53.05 -58.75
CA GLN A 1027 -7.27 53.13 -58.94
C GLN A 1027 -7.71 52.41 -60.21
N THR A 1028 -6.86 52.23 -61.22
CA THR A 1028 -7.13 51.36 -62.37
C THR A 1028 -6.76 49.91 -62.08
N GLU A 1029 -5.87 49.61 -61.12
CA GLU A 1029 -5.56 48.26 -60.62
C GLU A 1029 -6.39 47.90 -59.39
N ALA A 1030 -6.93 48.85 -58.63
CA ALA A 1030 -7.99 48.62 -57.64
C ALA A 1030 -9.38 48.79 -58.26
N LYS A 1031 -9.51 49.38 -59.46
CA LYS A 1031 -10.68 49.15 -60.33
C LYS A 1031 -10.51 47.89 -61.16
N ALA A 1032 -9.34 47.54 -61.66
CA ALA A 1032 -9.14 46.22 -62.27
C ALA A 1032 -9.16 45.11 -61.22
N ARG A 1033 -8.81 45.36 -59.95
CA ARG A 1033 -9.10 44.46 -58.82
C ARG A 1033 -10.46 44.67 -58.17
N ALA A 1034 -11.21 45.77 -58.34
CA ALA A 1034 -12.65 45.78 -57.99
C ALA A 1034 -13.54 45.23 -59.12
N ASP A 1035 -13.03 45.18 -60.35
CA ASP A 1035 -13.63 44.55 -61.53
C ASP A 1035 -13.10 43.12 -61.69
N ALA A 1036 -11.96 42.75 -61.09
CA ALA A 1036 -11.48 41.37 -60.96
C ALA A 1036 -11.77 40.74 -59.59
N ASP A 1037 -12.05 41.51 -58.53
CA ASP A 1037 -12.81 41.07 -57.35
C ASP A 1037 -14.31 41.19 -57.63
N GLY A 1038 -14.72 42.01 -58.60
CA GLY A 1038 -16.07 42.04 -59.17
C GLY A 1038 -16.29 40.94 -60.20
N ALA A 1039 -15.25 40.50 -60.91
CA ALA A 1039 -15.26 39.30 -61.74
C ALA A 1039 -14.77 38.05 -61.00
N LEU A 1040 -14.10 38.16 -59.85
CA LEU A 1040 -13.94 37.08 -58.89
C LEU A 1040 -15.19 36.94 -58.03
N SER A 1041 -15.92 38.01 -57.72
CA SER A 1041 -17.31 37.93 -57.24
C SER A 1041 -18.16 37.36 -58.35
N SER A 1042 -18.19 37.89 -59.58
CA SER A 1042 -18.95 37.26 -60.67
C SER A 1042 -18.49 35.84 -60.99
N ARG A 1043 -17.24 35.44 -60.68
CA ARG A 1043 -16.79 34.04 -60.70
C ARG A 1043 -17.07 33.26 -59.42
N ILE A 1044 -17.29 33.89 -58.27
CA ILE A 1044 -17.71 33.27 -57.01
C ILE A 1044 -19.21 33.15 -57.03
N ASP A 1045 -19.99 34.17 -57.38
CA ASP A 1045 -21.39 34.15 -57.79
C ASP A 1045 -21.63 33.23 -58.99
N SER A 1046 -20.69 33.06 -59.93
CA SER A 1046 -20.78 32.02 -60.98
C SER A 1046 -20.29 30.65 -60.51
N VAL A 1047 -19.34 30.55 -59.58
CA VAL A 1047 -18.97 29.28 -58.90
C VAL A 1047 -19.98 28.92 -57.81
N VAL A 1048 -20.86 29.82 -57.39
CA VAL A 1048 -21.98 29.65 -56.45
C VAL A 1048 -23.28 29.55 -57.24
N ALA A 1049 -23.40 30.09 -58.45
CA ALA A 1049 -24.41 29.66 -59.42
C ALA A 1049 -24.03 28.34 -60.09
N THR A 1050 -22.75 27.94 -60.06
CA THR A 1050 -22.25 26.60 -60.45
C THR A 1050 -22.05 25.70 -59.23
N ALA A 1051 -22.10 26.17 -57.98
CA ALA A 1051 -22.12 25.31 -56.78
C ALA A 1051 -23.52 25.22 -56.17
N ASN A 1052 -24.40 26.21 -56.36
CA ASN A 1052 -25.85 26.05 -56.28
C ASN A 1052 -26.36 25.41 -57.58
N GLY A 1053 -25.72 25.64 -58.72
CA GLY A 1053 -25.97 24.92 -59.97
C GLY A 1053 -25.50 23.48 -59.90
N ASN A 1054 -24.35 23.19 -59.29
CA ASN A 1054 -23.92 21.83 -58.96
C ASN A 1054 -24.56 21.31 -57.68
N THR A 1055 -25.13 22.09 -56.77
CA THR A 1055 -25.97 21.56 -55.68
C THR A 1055 -27.37 21.29 -56.19
N ALA A 1056 -27.87 22.04 -57.17
CA ALA A 1056 -29.10 21.76 -57.91
C ALA A 1056 -28.87 20.67 -58.96
N ALA A 1057 -27.66 20.48 -59.51
CA ALA A 1057 -27.31 19.38 -60.40
C ALA A 1057 -26.81 18.15 -59.63
N ILE A 1058 -26.31 18.26 -58.40
CA ILE A 1058 -26.14 17.15 -57.45
C ILE A 1058 -27.47 16.83 -56.78
N SER A 1059 -28.39 17.78 -56.60
CA SER A 1059 -29.78 17.48 -56.23
C SER A 1059 -30.57 16.95 -57.40
N SER A 1060 -30.26 17.35 -58.64
CA SER A 1060 -30.85 16.79 -59.87
C SER A 1060 -30.13 15.51 -60.30
N GLU A 1061 -28.91 15.23 -59.85
CA GLU A 1061 -28.20 13.95 -60.01
C GLU A 1061 -28.51 13.02 -58.83
N ALA A 1062 -28.87 13.53 -57.65
CA ALA A 1062 -29.47 12.76 -56.57
C ALA A 1062 -30.97 12.55 -56.80
N THR A 1063 -31.64 13.44 -57.53
CA THR A 1063 -33.01 13.23 -58.05
C THR A 1063 -32.98 12.45 -59.36
N ALA A 1064 -31.92 12.49 -60.17
CA ALA A 1064 -31.76 11.62 -61.33
C ALA A 1064 -31.19 10.26 -60.94
N ARG A 1065 -30.42 10.13 -59.84
CA ARG A 1065 -30.15 8.85 -59.19
C ARG A 1065 -31.37 8.36 -58.44
N ALA A 1066 -32.06 9.15 -57.61
CA ALA A 1066 -33.35 8.70 -57.05
C ALA A 1066 -34.39 8.39 -58.14
N ASN A 1067 -34.41 9.08 -59.29
CA ASN A 1067 -35.24 8.72 -60.44
C ASN A 1067 -34.66 7.57 -61.27
N ALA A 1068 -33.34 7.32 -61.27
CA ALA A 1068 -32.70 6.17 -61.92
C ALA A 1068 -32.63 4.95 -61.01
N ASP A 1069 -32.87 5.10 -59.71
CA ASP A 1069 -33.06 4.09 -58.66
C ASP A 1069 -34.56 3.85 -58.45
N THR A 1070 -35.42 4.84 -58.78
CA THR A 1070 -36.86 4.66 -59.03
C THR A 1070 -37.14 4.23 -60.47
N ALA A 1071 -36.21 4.34 -61.42
CA ALA A 1071 -36.33 3.77 -62.77
C ALA A 1071 -35.52 2.48 -62.94
N LEU A 1072 -34.47 2.25 -62.15
CA LEU A 1072 -33.93 0.92 -61.88
C LEU A 1072 -34.89 0.19 -60.96
N GLY A 1073 -35.49 0.87 -59.98
CA GLY A 1073 -36.63 0.42 -59.18
C GLY A 1073 -37.79 0.03 -60.10
N LYS A 1074 -38.37 0.95 -60.88
CA LYS A 1074 -39.39 0.61 -61.88
C LYS A 1074 -38.92 -0.32 -62.99
N ARG A 1075 -37.62 -0.52 -63.23
CA ARG A 1075 -37.11 -1.59 -64.11
C ARG A 1075 -36.93 -2.91 -63.38
N VAL A 1076 -36.76 -2.93 -62.07
CA VAL A 1076 -36.76 -4.12 -61.21
C VAL A 1076 -38.20 -4.50 -60.91
N ASP A 1077 -39.12 -3.56 -60.74
CA ASP A 1077 -40.57 -3.75 -60.70
C ASP A 1077 -41.09 -4.14 -62.08
N ALA A 1078 -40.62 -3.53 -63.18
CA ALA A 1078 -40.99 -3.97 -64.53
C ALA A 1078 -40.33 -5.30 -64.89
N VAL A 1079 -39.10 -5.60 -64.46
CA VAL A 1079 -38.52 -6.95 -64.59
C VAL A 1079 -39.18 -7.93 -63.62
N THR A 1080 -39.74 -7.51 -62.49
CA THR A 1080 -40.51 -8.38 -61.58
C THR A 1080 -41.94 -8.57 -62.09
N VAL A 1081 -42.53 -7.57 -62.74
CA VAL A 1081 -43.80 -7.69 -63.46
C VAL A 1081 -43.61 -8.47 -64.74
N ASP A 1082 -42.49 -8.33 -65.45
CA ASP A 1082 -42.12 -9.18 -66.59
C ASP A 1082 -41.71 -10.58 -66.11
N VAL A 1083 -41.14 -10.77 -64.92
CA VAL A 1083 -40.86 -12.10 -64.35
C VAL A 1083 -42.12 -12.75 -63.81
N GLU A 1084 -43.02 -12.01 -63.18
CA GLU A 1084 -44.33 -12.52 -62.75
C GLU A 1084 -45.31 -12.65 -63.91
N ALA A 1085 -45.19 -11.86 -64.98
CA ALA A 1085 -45.94 -12.01 -66.23
C ALA A 1085 -45.31 -13.07 -67.15
N ASN A 1086 -43.98 -13.27 -67.16
CA ASN A 1086 -43.37 -14.44 -67.79
C ASN A 1086 -43.59 -15.69 -66.96
N LYS A 1087 -43.70 -15.63 -65.63
CA LYS A 1087 -44.08 -16.76 -64.76
C LYS A 1087 -45.57 -17.06 -64.89
N SER A 1088 -46.42 -16.04 -65.03
CA SER A 1088 -47.84 -16.18 -65.36
C SER A 1088 -48.02 -16.66 -66.80
N ALA A 1089 -47.22 -16.22 -67.76
CA ALA A 1089 -47.21 -16.71 -69.13
C ALA A 1089 -46.59 -18.10 -69.23
N ILE A 1090 -45.59 -18.46 -68.40
CA ILE A 1090 -45.05 -19.82 -68.27
C ILE A 1090 -46.04 -20.71 -67.54
N THR A 1091 -46.82 -20.20 -66.58
CA THR A 1091 -47.93 -20.94 -65.97
C THR A 1091 -49.11 -21.06 -66.93
N THR A 1092 -49.37 -20.06 -67.77
CA THR A 1092 -50.39 -20.09 -68.84
C THR A 1092 -49.93 -20.94 -70.02
N GLU A 1093 -48.64 -21.05 -70.29
CA GLU A 1093 -48.03 -21.92 -71.30
C GLU A 1093 -47.83 -23.34 -70.75
N GLN A 1094 -47.60 -23.52 -69.45
CA GLN A 1094 -47.66 -24.82 -68.77
C GLN A 1094 -49.11 -25.30 -68.66
N GLN A 1095 -50.08 -24.40 -68.42
CA GLN A 1095 -51.49 -24.71 -68.45
C GLN A 1095 -51.97 -24.93 -69.89
N ALA A 1096 -51.55 -24.14 -70.87
CA ALA A 1096 -51.88 -24.35 -72.27
C ALA A 1096 -51.16 -25.57 -72.86
N ARG A 1097 -49.98 -25.94 -72.37
CA ARG A 1097 -49.35 -27.24 -72.68
C ARG A 1097 -50.00 -28.38 -71.91
N ALA A 1098 -50.37 -28.23 -70.65
CA ALA A 1098 -51.14 -29.25 -69.93
C ALA A 1098 -52.54 -29.45 -70.51
N ASP A 1099 -53.18 -28.39 -71.02
CA ASP A 1099 -54.45 -28.40 -71.71
C ASP A 1099 -54.29 -28.87 -73.16
N ALA A 1100 -53.16 -28.58 -73.82
CA ALA A 1100 -52.84 -29.12 -75.14
C ALA A 1100 -52.38 -30.58 -75.08
N ASP A 1101 -51.77 -31.03 -73.98
CA ASP A 1101 -51.39 -32.43 -73.69
C ASP A 1101 -52.60 -33.19 -73.12
N THR A 1102 -53.53 -32.51 -72.45
CA THR A 1102 -54.86 -33.05 -72.10
C THR A 1102 -55.79 -33.06 -73.31
N ALA A 1103 -55.66 -32.14 -74.26
CA ALA A 1103 -56.40 -32.13 -75.52
C ALA A 1103 -55.76 -33.04 -76.57
N LEU A 1104 -54.44 -33.23 -76.55
CA LEU A 1104 -53.71 -34.23 -77.33
C LEU A 1104 -53.95 -35.60 -76.73
N GLY A 1105 -53.94 -35.74 -75.40
CA GLY A 1105 -54.38 -36.92 -74.65
C GLY A 1105 -55.83 -37.26 -75.00
N LYS A 1106 -56.78 -36.34 -74.81
CA LYS A 1106 -58.18 -36.51 -75.25
C LYS A 1106 -58.30 -36.72 -76.76
N ARG A 1107 -57.40 -36.22 -77.61
CA ARG A 1107 -57.36 -36.54 -79.06
C ARG A 1107 -56.74 -37.89 -79.34
N VAL A 1108 -55.81 -38.39 -78.53
CA VAL A 1108 -55.23 -39.74 -78.62
C VAL A 1108 -56.21 -40.76 -78.08
N ASP A 1109 -56.94 -40.45 -77.01
CA ASP A 1109 -58.08 -41.21 -76.51
C ASP A 1109 -59.24 -41.15 -77.51
N THR A 1110 -59.58 -39.98 -78.05
CA THR A 1110 -60.60 -39.85 -79.11
C THR A 1110 -60.16 -40.52 -80.40
N VAL A 1111 -58.87 -40.53 -80.77
CA VAL A 1111 -58.38 -41.26 -81.96
C VAL A 1111 -58.24 -42.75 -81.66
N THR A 1112 -57.95 -43.18 -80.43
CA THR A 1112 -57.90 -44.61 -80.05
C THR A 1112 -59.31 -45.18 -79.91
N ALA A 1113 -60.24 -44.41 -79.33
CA ALA A 1113 -61.68 -44.65 -79.38
C ALA A 1113 -62.13 -44.66 -80.85
N THR A 1114 -61.97 -43.57 -81.61
CA THR A 1114 -62.30 -43.53 -83.06
C THR A 1114 -61.60 -44.62 -83.87
N THR A 1115 -60.46 -45.17 -83.48
CA THR A 1115 -59.82 -46.31 -84.19
C THR A 1115 -60.42 -47.64 -83.76
N LYS A 1116 -60.80 -47.82 -82.48
CA LYS A 1116 -61.60 -48.96 -82.02
C LYS A 1116 -63.02 -48.92 -82.56
N ASP A 1117 -63.63 -47.73 -82.58
CA ASP A 1117 -64.97 -47.43 -83.06
C ASP A 1117 -64.98 -47.43 -84.59
N ASN A 1118 -63.89 -47.09 -85.30
CA ASN A 1118 -63.76 -47.36 -86.74
C ASN A 1118 -63.46 -48.83 -87.01
N ALA A 1119 -62.73 -49.57 -86.17
CA ALA A 1119 -62.60 -51.02 -86.33
C ALA A 1119 -63.95 -51.72 -86.10
N ALA A 1120 -64.68 -51.31 -85.07
CA ALA A 1120 -66.03 -51.74 -84.77
C ALA A 1120 -67.02 -51.28 -85.84
N ALA A 1121 -66.93 -50.04 -86.35
CA ALA A 1121 -67.79 -49.52 -87.39
C ALA A 1121 -67.43 -50.03 -88.79
N ILE A 1122 -66.19 -50.48 -89.06
CA ILE A 1122 -65.86 -51.25 -90.27
C ILE A 1122 -66.48 -52.64 -90.17
N THR A 1123 -66.43 -53.27 -88.99
CA THR A 1123 -67.13 -54.55 -88.72
C THR A 1123 -68.66 -54.37 -88.78
N GLN A 1124 -69.17 -53.24 -88.29
CA GLN A 1124 -70.59 -52.90 -88.26
C GLN A 1124 -71.06 -52.42 -89.63
N GLU A 1125 -70.24 -51.78 -90.46
CA GLU A 1125 -70.53 -51.41 -91.87
C GLU A 1125 -70.47 -52.64 -92.78
N GLN A 1126 -69.55 -53.58 -92.53
CA GLN A 1126 -69.61 -54.92 -93.13
C GLN A 1126 -70.93 -55.64 -92.78
N THR A 1127 -71.49 -55.37 -91.60
CA THR A 1127 -72.81 -55.89 -91.17
C THR A 1127 -73.99 -55.01 -91.63
N ALA A 1128 -73.78 -53.70 -91.79
CA ALA A 1128 -74.84 -52.71 -92.02
C ALA A 1128 -75.04 -52.39 -93.49
N ARG A 1129 -74.07 -52.61 -94.37
CA ARG A 1129 -74.32 -52.69 -95.82
C ARG A 1129 -75.28 -53.85 -96.12
N ALA A 1130 -75.05 -55.00 -95.49
CA ALA A 1130 -75.97 -56.14 -95.54
C ALA A 1130 -77.38 -55.86 -94.94
N ASN A 1131 -77.59 -54.74 -94.25
CA ASN A 1131 -78.90 -54.28 -93.75
C ASN A 1131 -79.46 -53.05 -94.49
N GLY A 1132 -78.61 -52.15 -94.99
CA GLY A 1132 -78.99 -50.96 -95.75
C GLY A 1132 -79.56 -51.33 -97.12
N ASP A 1133 -79.00 -52.37 -97.74
CA ASP A 1133 -79.55 -53.04 -98.92
C ASP A 1133 -80.94 -53.67 -98.67
N SER A 1134 -81.37 -53.77 -97.40
CA SER A 1134 -82.66 -54.31 -96.96
C SER A 1134 -83.66 -53.22 -96.51
N ALA A 1135 -83.19 -52.08 -96.00
CA ALA A 1135 -84.01 -51.09 -95.31
C ALA A 1135 -84.39 -49.84 -96.14
N ASN A 1136 -83.63 -49.49 -97.18
CA ASN A 1136 -83.89 -48.27 -97.99
C ASN A 1136 -85.19 -48.37 -98.83
N ALA A 1137 -85.84 -49.53 -98.84
CA ALA A 1137 -87.09 -49.84 -99.53
C ALA A 1137 -88.37 -49.22 -98.89
N GLN A 1138 -88.28 -48.04 -98.24
CA GLN A 1138 -89.31 -47.58 -97.29
C GLN A 1138 -89.77 -46.10 -97.39
N SER A 1139 -89.08 -45.14 -96.76
CA SER A 1139 -89.74 -43.93 -96.22
C SER A 1139 -89.33 -42.60 -96.90
N ILE A 1140 -90.32 -41.86 -97.42
CA ILE A 1140 -90.17 -40.58 -98.14
C ILE A 1140 -91.36 -39.62 -97.78
N THR A 1141 -91.22 -38.72 -96.75
CA THR A 1141 -92.34 -37.88 -96.17
C THR A 1141 -91.91 -36.66 -95.29
N GLY A 1142 -92.76 -35.60 -95.11
CA GLY A 1142 -92.76 -34.68 -93.91
C GLY A 1142 -92.98 -33.14 -94.07
N LEU A 1143 -92.70 -32.36 -92.98
CA LEU A 1143 -91.92 -31.05 -92.94
C LEU A 1143 -92.63 -29.61 -92.90
N GLN A 1144 -92.24 -28.57 -92.05
CA GLN A 1144 -92.93 -27.19 -91.78
C GLN A 1144 -92.19 -25.84 -91.18
N ALA A 1145 -92.76 -24.91 -90.30
CA ALA A 1145 -92.54 -23.38 -90.09
C ALA A 1145 -92.28 -22.76 -88.60
N GLN A 1146 -92.29 -21.45 -88.06
CA GLN A 1146 -92.54 -19.94 -88.35
C GLN A 1146 -92.13 -18.88 -87.16
N VAL A 1147 -92.05 -17.48 -87.24
CA VAL A 1147 -91.52 -16.44 -86.17
C VAL A 1147 -91.87 -14.84 -86.24
N GLY A 1148 -91.74 -13.92 -85.17
CA GLY A 1148 -91.54 -12.37 -85.21
C GLY A 1148 -91.89 -11.29 -84.03
N ASN A 1149 -91.40 -9.97 -84.02
CA ASN A 1149 -91.90 -8.60 -83.40
C ASN A 1149 -91.16 -7.70 -82.25
N ALA A 1150 -91.19 -6.28 -82.18
CA ALA A 1150 -90.72 -5.28 -81.06
C ALA A 1150 -90.83 -3.65 -81.16
N LEU A 1151 -90.61 -2.80 -80.05
CA LEU A 1151 -90.05 -1.34 -79.86
C LEU A 1151 -90.70 -0.06 -79.05
N MET A 1152 -90.19 1.25 -79.05
CA MET A 1152 -90.28 2.32 -77.90
C MET A 1152 -90.59 3.94 -77.93
N LEU A 1153 -89.70 5.02 -77.76
CA LEU A 1153 -90.06 6.45 -77.25
C LEU A 1153 -89.32 7.81 -77.77
N LYS A 1154 -89.82 9.11 -77.60
CA LYS A 1154 -89.26 10.44 -78.21
C LYS A 1154 -89.79 11.92 -77.83
N VAL A 1155 -89.14 13.06 -78.23
CA VAL A 1155 -89.55 14.54 -78.18
C VAL A 1155 -89.09 15.40 -79.43
N ALA A 1156 -89.66 16.59 -79.78
CA ALA A 1156 -89.23 17.48 -80.92
C ALA A 1156 -89.63 19.01 -80.90
N ALA A 1157 -88.94 19.88 -81.69
CA ALA A 1157 -89.24 21.33 -81.91
C ALA A 1157 -88.70 21.88 -83.28
N VAL A 1158 -89.18 23.04 -83.78
CA VAL A 1158 -88.98 23.55 -85.16
C VAL A 1158 -88.52 25.02 -85.27
N GLY A 1159 -87.57 25.26 -86.19
CA GLY A 1159 -87.38 26.54 -86.90
C GLY A 1159 -87.80 26.40 -88.37
N ALA A 1160 -88.41 27.42 -88.96
CA ALA A 1160 -89.13 27.29 -90.24
C ALA A 1160 -88.22 26.96 -91.44
N SER A 1161 -88.45 25.81 -92.09
CA SER A 1161 -88.05 25.52 -93.49
C SER A 1161 -88.54 24.15 -94.00
N ALA A 1162 -88.68 23.14 -93.13
CA ALA A 1162 -89.28 21.85 -93.51
C ALA A 1162 -90.80 21.99 -93.69
N ASN A 1163 -91.36 21.40 -94.77
CA ASN A 1163 -92.77 21.51 -95.14
C ASN A 1163 -93.34 20.12 -95.50
N PRO A 1164 -94.43 19.63 -94.88
CA PRO A 1164 -95.15 20.25 -93.76
C PRO A 1164 -94.29 20.33 -92.49
N PRO A 1165 -94.31 21.46 -91.75
CA PRO A 1165 -93.60 21.57 -90.48
C PRO A 1165 -94.17 20.58 -89.47
N ALA A 1166 -93.32 19.88 -88.73
CA ALA A 1166 -93.76 19.03 -87.62
C ALA A 1166 -94.30 19.91 -86.48
N PRO A 1167 -95.42 19.55 -85.82
CA PRO A 1167 -95.94 20.34 -84.71
C PRO A 1167 -95.02 20.21 -83.49
N ASP A 1168 -94.54 21.33 -82.94
CA ASP A 1168 -93.64 21.32 -81.78
C ASP A 1168 -94.28 20.62 -80.59
N GLY A 1169 -93.56 19.78 -79.86
CA GLY A 1169 -94.14 19.12 -78.70
C GLY A 1169 -93.46 17.87 -78.16
N LEU A 1170 -94.20 17.24 -77.24
CA LEU A 1170 -93.86 16.01 -76.54
C LEU A 1170 -94.49 14.79 -77.25
N PHE A 1171 -93.82 13.64 -77.35
CA PHE A 1171 -94.27 12.52 -78.18
C PHE A 1171 -94.11 11.13 -77.51
N ASN A 1172 -94.86 10.13 -78.01
CA ASN A 1172 -94.61 8.70 -77.81
C ASN A 1172 -93.98 8.11 -79.10
N ALA A 1173 -93.11 7.09 -79.05
CA ALA A 1173 -92.45 6.57 -80.28
C ALA A 1173 -92.64 5.06 -80.57
N VAL A 1174 -93.63 4.42 -79.94
CA VAL A 1174 -94.28 3.24 -80.55
C VAL A 1174 -95.35 3.74 -81.51
N SER A 1175 -96.13 4.72 -81.04
CA SER A 1175 -97.28 5.27 -81.75
C SER A 1175 -97.01 6.54 -82.56
N GLY A 1176 -95.85 7.19 -82.35
CA GLY A 1176 -95.51 8.48 -82.97
C GLY A 1176 -96.41 9.65 -82.56
N LYS A 1177 -97.35 9.47 -81.61
CA LYS A 1177 -98.36 10.48 -81.27
C LYS A 1177 -97.82 11.60 -80.39
N GLN A 1178 -98.28 12.82 -80.67
CA GLN A 1178 -98.06 14.00 -79.86
C GLN A 1178 -98.90 13.97 -78.58
N ILE A 1179 -98.35 14.48 -77.48
CA ILE A 1179 -98.90 14.46 -76.11
C ILE A 1179 -99.26 15.89 -75.65
N ALA A 1180 -98.45 16.88 -76.04
CA ALA A 1180 -98.69 18.32 -75.84
C ALA A 1180 -98.01 19.12 -76.97
N GLY A 1181 -98.47 20.34 -77.26
CA GLY A 1181 -97.94 21.15 -78.37
C GLY A 1181 -97.87 22.67 -78.11
N SER A 1182 -97.08 23.38 -78.92
CA SER A 1182 -96.66 24.78 -78.70
C SER A 1182 -97.82 25.78 -78.59
N LEU A 1183 -97.92 26.37 -77.40
CA LEU A 1183 -98.43 27.71 -77.06
C LEU A 1183 -97.61 28.15 -75.85
N ARG A 1184 -97.44 29.45 -75.64
CA ARG A 1184 -96.69 30.06 -74.52
C ARG A 1184 -97.12 29.52 -73.16
N SER A 1185 -96.46 28.47 -72.68
CA SER A 1185 -96.93 27.77 -71.49
C SER A 1185 -95.92 26.82 -70.86
N TRP A 1186 -96.16 26.55 -69.60
CA TRP A 1186 -95.42 25.60 -68.77
C TRP A 1186 -96.20 24.30 -68.69
N ASN A 1187 -95.58 23.16 -69.03
CA ASN A 1187 -96.22 21.84 -69.08
C ASN A 1187 -95.52 20.87 -68.11
N VAL A 1188 -96.27 19.94 -67.51
CA VAL A 1188 -95.73 18.92 -66.57
C VAL A 1188 -96.27 17.53 -66.92
N ALA A 1189 -95.42 16.50 -66.94
CA ALA A 1189 -95.80 15.13 -67.32
C ALA A 1189 -95.08 14.02 -66.52
N THR A 1190 -95.66 12.81 -66.50
CA THR A 1190 -95.12 11.61 -65.83
C THR A 1190 -95.46 10.30 -66.59
N VAL A 1191 -94.96 9.14 -66.11
CA VAL A 1191 -95.06 7.82 -66.76
C VAL A 1191 -95.73 6.80 -65.85
N ALA A 1192 -96.69 6.03 -66.38
CA ALA A 1192 -97.43 4.99 -65.68
C ALA A 1192 -96.83 3.58 -65.88
N ALA A 1193 -97.09 2.67 -64.95
CA ALA A 1193 -96.48 1.33 -64.87
C ALA A 1193 -96.81 0.37 -66.04
N ASN A 1194 -97.69 0.75 -66.96
CA ASN A 1194 -97.98 0.04 -68.21
C ASN A 1194 -97.24 0.66 -69.43
N ASN A 1195 -96.17 1.42 -69.19
CA ASN A 1195 -95.38 2.17 -70.19
C ASN A 1195 -96.20 3.22 -70.98
N THR A 1196 -97.24 3.81 -70.38
CA THR A 1196 -97.97 4.95 -70.95
C THR A 1196 -97.58 6.27 -70.27
N VAL A 1197 -97.81 7.41 -70.94
CA VAL A 1197 -97.35 8.75 -70.51
C VAL A 1197 -98.55 9.68 -70.34
N VAL A 1198 -98.55 10.47 -69.26
CA VAL A 1198 -99.69 11.30 -68.84
C VAL A 1198 -99.24 12.76 -68.60
N LEU A 1199 -100.02 13.71 -69.11
CA LEU A 1199 -99.86 15.16 -68.87
C LEU A 1199 -100.64 15.57 -67.62
N LEU A 1200 -100.02 16.35 -66.73
CA LEU A 1200 -100.56 16.70 -65.41
C LEU A 1200 -101.11 18.14 -65.34
N GLY A 1201 -100.64 19.06 -66.18
CA GLY A 1201 -101.17 20.43 -66.22
C GLY A 1201 -100.45 21.36 -67.20
N ARG A 1202 -101.05 22.54 -67.41
CA ARG A 1202 -100.61 23.58 -68.36
C ARG A 1202 -100.98 24.99 -67.87
N TRP A 1203 -100.04 25.93 -67.89
CA TRP A 1203 -100.24 27.31 -67.41
C TRP A 1203 -99.61 28.37 -68.34
N ASP A 1204 -100.25 29.53 -68.50
CA ASP A 1204 -99.78 30.66 -69.33
C ASP A 1204 -98.75 31.53 -68.58
N VAL A 1205 -97.68 31.91 -69.29
CA VAL A 1205 -96.50 32.65 -68.81
C VAL A 1205 -96.77 34.14 -68.55
N PHE A 1206 -97.78 34.75 -69.19
CA PHE A 1206 -98.04 36.20 -69.14
C PHE A 1206 -99.39 36.59 -68.50
N GLY A 1207 -100.03 35.66 -67.78
CA GLY A 1207 -101.28 35.91 -67.06
C GLY A 1207 -101.14 36.79 -65.81
N SER A 1208 -102.27 37.12 -65.18
CA SER A 1208 -102.27 37.82 -63.89
C SER A 1208 -101.69 36.93 -62.77
N ALA A 1209 -101.34 37.54 -61.63
CA ALA A 1209 -100.67 36.86 -60.51
C ALA A 1209 -101.37 35.58 -59.99
N ALA A 1210 -102.67 35.42 -60.24
CA ALA A 1210 -103.43 34.20 -59.93
C ALA A 1210 -102.89 32.95 -60.66
N ASN A 1211 -102.39 33.08 -61.89
CA ASN A 1211 -101.87 31.95 -62.67
C ASN A 1211 -100.62 31.32 -62.04
N ALA A 1212 -99.75 32.14 -61.45
CA ALA A 1212 -98.53 31.68 -60.80
C ALA A 1212 -98.83 30.87 -59.53
N SER A 1213 -99.81 31.31 -58.72
CA SER A 1213 -100.29 30.55 -57.56
C SER A 1213 -100.84 29.19 -58.01
N ALA A 1214 -101.73 29.18 -59.01
CA ALA A 1214 -102.38 27.96 -59.47
C ALA A 1214 -101.42 26.90 -60.04
N MET A 1215 -100.22 27.26 -60.51
CA MET A 1215 -99.18 26.29 -60.85
C MET A 1215 -98.37 25.83 -59.62
N ALA A 1216 -98.06 26.74 -58.69
CA ALA A 1216 -97.37 26.38 -57.45
C ALA A 1216 -98.20 25.37 -56.63
N ASP A 1217 -99.51 25.62 -56.49
CA ASP A 1217 -100.45 24.75 -55.80
C ASP A 1217 -100.52 23.35 -56.44
N ALA A 1218 -100.47 23.27 -57.78
CA ALA A 1218 -100.46 22.01 -58.50
C ALA A 1218 -99.12 21.23 -58.40
N LEU A 1219 -97.98 21.92 -58.41
CA LEU A 1219 -96.67 21.31 -58.16
C LEU A 1219 -96.56 20.76 -56.73
N ASN A 1220 -97.08 21.51 -55.75
CA ASN A 1220 -97.09 21.12 -54.34
C ASN A 1220 -97.97 19.88 -54.04
N GLY A 1221 -98.87 19.50 -54.97
CA GLY A 1221 -99.74 18.33 -54.85
C GLY A 1221 -99.15 17.00 -55.34
N LEU A 1222 -97.94 16.98 -55.90
CA LEU A 1222 -97.39 15.78 -56.56
C LEU A 1222 -96.60 14.88 -55.60
N THR A 1223 -97.00 13.60 -55.49
CA THR A 1223 -96.30 12.58 -54.73
C THR A 1223 -95.04 12.08 -55.44
N ASN A 1224 -94.00 11.70 -54.67
CA ASN A 1224 -92.66 11.26 -55.12
C ASN A 1224 -92.62 10.24 -56.27
N ALA A 1225 -92.72 10.71 -57.51
CA ALA A 1225 -92.41 9.99 -58.74
C ALA A 1225 -91.86 10.98 -59.79
N VAL A 1226 -90.95 10.52 -60.65
CA VAL A 1226 -90.23 11.38 -61.60
C VAL A 1226 -91.21 12.14 -62.49
N SER A 1227 -91.18 13.47 -62.35
CA SER A 1227 -92.06 14.40 -63.05
C SER A 1227 -91.21 15.39 -63.83
N VAL A 1228 -91.48 15.53 -65.13
CA VAL A 1228 -90.69 16.36 -66.04
C VAL A 1228 -91.47 17.64 -66.33
N ILE A 1229 -90.88 18.79 -65.97
CA ILE A 1229 -91.36 20.11 -66.35
C ILE A 1229 -90.73 20.47 -67.70
N VAL A 1230 -91.56 20.87 -68.67
CA VAL A 1230 -91.12 21.26 -70.02
C VAL A 1230 -91.63 22.65 -70.35
N TRP A 1231 -90.71 23.56 -70.66
CA TRP A 1231 -91.01 24.88 -71.23
C TRP A 1231 -91.24 24.76 -72.74
N THR A 1232 -92.33 25.34 -73.23
CA THR A 1232 -92.61 25.52 -74.66
C THR A 1232 -92.99 26.97 -74.93
N PHE A 1233 -92.29 27.62 -75.85
CA PHE A 1233 -92.49 29.02 -76.23
C PHE A 1233 -93.69 29.20 -77.19
#